data_AF-A0A7R9BJA2-F1
#
_entry.id   AF-A0A7R9BJA2-F1
#
_cell.length_a   1.000
_cell.length_b   1.000
_cell.length_c   1.000
_cell.angle_alpha   90.00
_cell.angle_beta   90.00
_cell.angle_gamma   90.00
#
_symmetry.space_group_name_H-M   'P 1'
#
loop_
_entity.id
_entity.type
_entity.pdbx_description
1 polymer ?
#
loop_
_entity_poly.entity_id
_entity_poly.type
_entity_poly.pdbx_seq_one_letter_code
_entity_poly.pdbx_strand_id
1 'polypeptide(L)'
;MSVSPMAAEAVLELSDLTDLATGCSLASNDEERALAKGATDSFNSGNHSNARVLAETLANLRPKDPKVATNVLVAKFYEKHCVDAELFLDGIKECCDRCDISLNMPESLEDMDNAVFYFNKALVMFHIRQYKKAIRILRKLFQYVEPLEEKLIIKVCFLLVECYLAIQQPDNALYALNHMESHLLEKNSCTSSQHSPTGSNNGLKSSSPDKDLSKSDTVKPSGKSLELVLTERQKQKFMEYRVRSFLMSRNIKACKKEAKSFLTANCSGQAAVMQLFLRANVEYHKGNWRKAVHFLNTLQPIMQEESCKNMFSSATDGLPLTVGNNDTDDLPSLVEGPWTEPLSVAYYNNMGCIHYRMGRWNLACHYFTMASAENDALVSARSVAFGGHAAERSKDMKVSTLGWPMWARGCGRKYELAYNMGIALLHAGKPGIAFDYLWDATKFYSNNALLWLRLAEACIMCYKADNEPDFHFQDRKKSLVRGSVGSGIHRKLILPTKLAQCGPARGDPNVSVLTPLPRLEFADVCLKNALVIIKRKDDPGTSLAPFNTPGGGGPTTIQCMKEVKSKDQQHVESEDSDVNPALKPKHIETVPGPTFKPREAFHLRCSVLIAAAYVNLRLFNSRQTLEYTKELLQCEPYLSITHRLLAHSYTAEALVMEDRISEAISHLVADDVGSDFGAHLHHTRKWFPNNASTAKVLVQYNLTVAYAFRGELEKAGEALKQLSKFKEPNAEIPIQAMLMALYIQVQLGNTDTARKIIKQHCPQYR
;
A
#
# COMPACT_ATOMS: atom_id res chain seq x y z
N MET A 1 5.24 -2.21 -8.32
CA MET A 1 4.94 -2.93 -9.55
C MET A 1 3.73 -3.80 -9.26
N SER A 2 2.74 -3.77 -10.15
CA SER A 2 1.63 -4.71 -10.11
C SER A 2 2.15 -6.08 -10.53
N VAL A 3 1.73 -7.14 -9.84
CA VAL A 3 2.11 -8.51 -10.18
C VAL A 3 1.17 -9.13 -11.20
N SER A 4 0.65 -8.30 -12.13
CA SER A 4 -0.20 -8.75 -13.25
C SER A 4 -1.65 -9.10 -12.83
N PRO A 5 -2.54 -9.39 -13.81
CA PRO A 5 -3.91 -8.96 -13.82
C PRO A 5 -4.94 -10.06 -13.62
N MET A 6 -5.00 -10.70 -12.46
CA MET A 6 -6.10 -11.63 -12.20
C MET A 6 -6.99 -11.07 -11.11
N ALA A 7 -8.17 -10.60 -11.52
CA ALA A 7 -9.33 -10.90 -10.71
C ALA A 7 -9.41 -12.43 -10.60
N ALA A 8 -9.83 -12.96 -9.44
CA ALA A 8 -10.03 -14.38 -9.28
C ALA A 8 -10.72 -14.95 -10.53
N GLU A 9 -10.07 -15.85 -11.28
CA GLU A 9 -10.68 -16.60 -12.39
C GLU A 9 -11.80 -17.55 -11.89
N ALA A 10 -12.20 -17.41 -10.64
CA ALA A 10 -13.27 -18.17 -10.06
C ALA A 10 -14.59 -17.71 -10.69
N VAL A 11 -15.34 -18.69 -11.17
CA VAL A 11 -16.68 -18.56 -11.74
C VAL A 11 -17.66 -19.02 -10.65
N LEU A 12 -18.89 -18.51 -10.65
CA LEU A 12 -19.90 -19.07 -9.74
C LEU A 12 -20.19 -20.51 -10.16
N GLU A 13 -20.46 -21.36 -9.18
CA GLU A 13 -20.67 -22.78 -9.35
C GLU A 13 -22.15 -23.11 -9.18
N LEU A 14 -22.63 -24.12 -9.93
CA LEU A 14 -23.90 -24.75 -9.63
C LEU A 14 -23.68 -25.81 -8.55
N SER A 15 -24.59 -25.88 -7.58
CA SER A 15 -24.61 -26.99 -6.61
C SER A 15 -24.85 -28.30 -7.34
N ASP A 16 -24.11 -29.35 -6.95
CA ASP A 16 -24.38 -30.70 -7.43
C ASP A 16 -25.71 -31.18 -6.85
N LEU A 17 -26.56 -31.70 -7.73
CA LEU A 17 -27.93 -32.14 -7.50
C LEU A 17 -28.11 -33.62 -7.91
N THR A 18 -27.02 -34.34 -8.20
CA THR A 18 -27.10 -35.74 -8.65
C THR A 18 -27.52 -36.72 -7.54
N ASP A 19 -27.30 -36.34 -6.27
CA ASP A 19 -27.62 -37.11 -5.05
C ASP A 19 -29.04 -36.87 -4.50
N LEU A 20 -29.92 -36.21 -5.25
CA LEU A 20 -31.27 -35.81 -4.84
C LEU A 20 -32.27 -36.98 -4.53
N ALA A 21 -31.79 -38.21 -4.32
CA ALA A 21 -32.54 -39.47 -4.32
C ALA A 21 -33.30 -39.82 -3.02
N THR A 22 -33.90 -38.86 -2.33
CA THR A 22 -34.67 -39.15 -1.10
C THR A 22 -36.08 -38.54 -1.16
N GLY A 23 -37.03 -39.27 -1.77
CA GLY A 23 -38.44 -39.07 -1.45
C GLY A 23 -39.52 -39.33 -2.52
N CYS A 24 -39.21 -39.50 -3.80
CA CYS A 24 -40.22 -39.69 -4.86
C CYS A 24 -40.02 -40.95 -5.72
N SER A 25 -41.00 -41.27 -6.57
CA SER A 25 -41.00 -42.46 -7.44
C SER A 25 -39.75 -42.51 -8.34
N LEU A 26 -39.25 -43.72 -8.64
CA LEU A 26 -38.02 -43.93 -9.43
C LEU A 26 -38.03 -43.16 -10.76
N ALA A 27 -39.18 -43.06 -11.43
CA ALA A 27 -39.33 -42.32 -12.70
C ALA A 27 -39.25 -40.79 -12.54
N SER A 28 -39.78 -40.23 -11.45
CA SER A 28 -39.69 -38.79 -11.15
C SER A 28 -38.25 -38.38 -10.81
N ASN A 29 -37.50 -39.26 -10.15
CA ASN A 29 -36.10 -38.99 -9.79
C ASN A 29 -35.17 -39.01 -11.02
N ASP A 30 -35.49 -39.81 -12.04
CA ASP A 30 -34.71 -39.87 -13.28
C ASP A 30 -34.95 -38.63 -14.16
N GLU A 31 -36.17 -38.12 -14.20
CA GLU A 31 -36.51 -36.86 -14.87
C GLU A 31 -35.82 -35.66 -14.20
N GLU A 32 -35.90 -35.57 -12.86
CA GLU A 32 -35.22 -34.51 -12.09
C GLU A 32 -33.69 -34.56 -12.24
N ARG A 33 -33.10 -35.77 -12.24
CA ARG A 33 -31.66 -35.96 -12.45
C ARG A 33 -31.25 -35.58 -13.87
N ALA A 34 -32.07 -35.88 -14.87
CA ALA A 34 -31.83 -35.47 -16.26
C ALA A 34 -31.91 -33.95 -16.43
N LEU A 35 -32.89 -33.29 -15.79
CA LEU A 35 -33.01 -31.82 -15.79
C LEU A 35 -31.82 -31.16 -15.07
N ALA A 36 -31.42 -31.67 -13.91
CA ALA A 36 -30.26 -31.18 -13.17
C ALA A 36 -28.95 -31.30 -13.99
N LYS A 37 -28.72 -32.48 -14.60
CA LYS A 37 -27.56 -32.70 -15.45
C LYS A 37 -27.59 -31.82 -16.70
N GLY A 38 -28.74 -31.73 -17.37
CA GLY A 38 -28.92 -30.89 -18.56
C GLY A 38 -28.74 -29.39 -18.27
N ALA A 39 -29.15 -28.92 -17.10
CA ALA A 39 -28.89 -27.54 -16.65
C ALA A 39 -27.40 -27.29 -16.45
N THR A 40 -26.69 -28.22 -15.80
CA THR A 40 -25.23 -28.15 -15.58
C THR A 40 -24.45 -28.19 -16.90
N ASP A 41 -24.80 -29.09 -17.83
CA ASP A 41 -24.16 -29.20 -19.14
C ASP A 41 -24.42 -27.95 -20.01
N SER A 42 -25.65 -27.42 -19.97
CA SER A 42 -26.00 -26.16 -20.64
C SER A 42 -25.26 -24.96 -20.04
N PHE A 43 -25.07 -24.94 -18.72
CA PHE A 43 -24.34 -23.89 -18.04
C PHE A 43 -22.85 -23.92 -18.39
N ASN A 44 -22.24 -25.12 -18.37
CA ASN A 44 -20.83 -25.34 -18.71
C ASN A 44 -20.52 -25.05 -20.18
N SER A 45 -21.49 -25.25 -21.08
CA SER A 45 -21.38 -24.89 -22.51
C SER A 45 -21.64 -23.41 -22.81
N GLY A 46 -21.90 -22.59 -21.79
CA GLY A 46 -22.14 -21.14 -21.94
C GLY A 46 -23.56 -20.77 -22.37
N ASN A 47 -24.47 -21.75 -22.53
CA ASN A 47 -25.87 -21.51 -22.86
C ASN A 47 -26.69 -21.23 -21.58
N HIS A 48 -26.49 -20.05 -21.01
CA HIS A 48 -27.09 -19.66 -19.72
C HIS A 48 -28.62 -19.50 -19.77
N SER A 49 -29.20 -19.17 -20.92
CA SER A 49 -30.65 -19.08 -21.09
C SER A 49 -31.30 -20.47 -21.02
N ASN A 50 -30.72 -21.46 -21.71
CA ASN A 50 -31.20 -22.84 -21.61
C ASN A 50 -30.98 -23.42 -20.20
N ALA A 51 -29.82 -23.15 -19.59
CA ALA A 51 -29.54 -23.55 -18.22
C ALA A 51 -30.57 -22.98 -17.22
N ARG A 52 -30.95 -21.70 -17.39
CA ARG A 52 -31.99 -21.06 -16.56
C ARG A 52 -33.34 -21.75 -16.72
N VAL A 53 -33.78 -22.00 -17.96
CA VAL A 53 -35.07 -22.64 -18.23
C VAL A 53 -35.12 -24.03 -17.60
N LEU A 54 -34.08 -24.85 -17.78
CA LEU A 54 -33.99 -26.18 -17.19
C LEU A 54 -33.96 -26.14 -15.64
N ALA A 55 -33.22 -25.18 -15.06
CA ALA A 55 -33.19 -24.98 -13.61
C ALA A 55 -34.54 -24.48 -13.05
N GLU A 56 -35.26 -23.62 -13.76
CA GLU A 56 -36.61 -23.15 -13.36
C GLU A 56 -37.63 -24.28 -13.43
N THR A 57 -37.57 -25.13 -14.45
CA THR A 57 -38.42 -26.33 -14.51
C THR A 57 -38.15 -27.27 -13.34
N LEU A 58 -36.89 -27.44 -12.93
CA LEU A 58 -36.52 -28.21 -11.75
C LEU A 58 -36.98 -27.53 -10.44
N ALA A 59 -36.90 -26.19 -10.37
CA ALA A 59 -37.36 -25.43 -9.21
C ALA A 59 -38.88 -25.54 -8.98
N ASN A 60 -39.66 -25.67 -10.05
CA ASN A 60 -41.11 -25.92 -9.96
C ASN A 60 -41.42 -27.31 -9.38
N LEU A 61 -40.58 -28.31 -9.66
CA LEU A 61 -40.69 -29.66 -9.08
C LEU A 61 -40.23 -29.68 -7.62
N ARG A 62 -39.21 -28.89 -7.27
CA ARG A 62 -38.63 -28.80 -5.91
C ARG A 62 -38.59 -27.37 -5.35
N PRO A 63 -39.75 -26.77 -5.02
CA PRO A 63 -39.84 -25.36 -4.61
C PRO A 63 -39.23 -25.07 -3.24
N LYS A 64 -38.96 -26.09 -2.43
CA LYS A 64 -38.36 -25.97 -1.09
C LYS A 64 -36.85 -26.27 -1.06
N ASP A 65 -36.25 -26.60 -2.20
CA ASP A 65 -34.83 -26.96 -2.26
C ASP A 65 -33.96 -25.69 -2.48
N PRO A 66 -33.13 -25.30 -1.49
CA PRO A 66 -32.28 -24.11 -1.58
C PRO A 66 -31.21 -24.23 -2.66
N LYS A 67 -30.73 -25.44 -2.98
CA LYS A 67 -29.68 -25.67 -3.98
C LYS A 67 -30.22 -25.43 -5.39
N VAL A 68 -31.44 -25.92 -5.67
CA VAL A 68 -32.13 -25.69 -6.95
C VAL A 68 -32.44 -24.19 -7.14
N ALA A 69 -32.94 -23.53 -6.10
CA ALA A 69 -33.22 -22.09 -6.14
C ALA A 69 -31.94 -21.26 -6.39
N THR A 70 -30.82 -21.64 -5.77
CA THR A 70 -29.51 -20.99 -5.98
C THR A 70 -29.00 -21.21 -7.41
N ASN A 71 -29.15 -22.41 -7.97
CA ASN A 71 -28.76 -22.71 -9.35
C ASN A 71 -29.52 -21.85 -10.38
N VAL A 72 -30.82 -21.59 -10.15
CA VAL A 72 -31.62 -20.65 -10.96
C VAL A 72 -31.05 -19.23 -10.86
N LEU A 73 -30.75 -18.76 -9.64
CA LEU A 73 -30.17 -17.43 -9.44
C LEU A 73 -28.83 -17.29 -10.16
N VAL A 74 -27.96 -18.30 -10.11
CA VAL A 74 -26.67 -18.31 -10.81
C VAL A 74 -26.88 -18.25 -12.32
N ALA A 75 -27.71 -19.13 -12.90
CA ALA A 75 -27.99 -19.12 -14.33
C ALA A 75 -28.57 -17.78 -14.82
N LYS A 76 -29.53 -17.22 -14.07
CA LYS A 76 -30.12 -15.90 -14.34
C LYS A 76 -29.10 -14.76 -14.23
N PHE A 77 -28.16 -14.87 -13.29
CA PHE A 77 -27.11 -13.87 -13.12
C PHE A 77 -26.15 -13.84 -14.31
N TYR A 78 -25.77 -15.02 -14.83
CA TYR A 78 -24.94 -15.14 -16.04
C TYR A 78 -25.69 -14.74 -17.32
N GLU A 79 -26.98 -15.06 -17.44
CA GLU A 79 -27.84 -14.61 -18.55
C GLU A 79 -27.88 -13.08 -18.63
N LYS A 80 -27.90 -12.39 -17.48
CA LYS A 80 -27.82 -10.93 -17.38
C LYS A 80 -26.39 -10.37 -17.44
N HIS A 81 -25.43 -11.15 -17.92
CA HIS A 81 -24.02 -10.74 -18.04
C HIS A 81 -23.38 -10.24 -16.72
N CYS A 82 -23.84 -10.76 -15.57
CA CYS A 82 -23.28 -10.49 -14.25
C CYS A 82 -23.34 -9.01 -13.79
N VAL A 83 -24.32 -8.22 -14.26
CA VAL A 83 -24.41 -6.77 -14.00
C VAL A 83 -24.86 -6.41 -12.58
N ASP A 84 -25.83 -7.16 -12.03
CA ASP A 84 -26.53 -6.81 -10.78
C ASP A 84 -26.07 -7.64 -9.57
N ALA A 85 -24.81 -7.52 -9.19
CA ALA A 85 -24.23 -8.29 -8.07
C ALA A 85 -24.95 -8.08 -6.73
N GLU A 86 -25.51 -6.88 -6.49
CA GLU A 86 -26.30 -6.57 -5.28
C GLU A 86 -27.64 -7.32 -5.30
N LEU A 87 -28.36 -7.31 -6.43
CA LEU A 87 -29.62 -8.06 -6.56
C LEU A 87 -29.41 -9.58 -6.47
N PHE A 88 -28.28 -10.08 -6.96
CA PHE A 88 -27.91 -11.49 -6.79
C PHE A 88 -27.69 -11.84 -5.32
N LEU A 89 -26.99 -10.98 -4.56
CA LEU A 89 -26.80 -11.17 -3.11
C LEU A 89 -28.12 -11.07 -2.34
N ASP A 90 -29.04 -10.18 -2.74
CA ASP A 90 -30.37 -10.07 -2.14
C ASP A 90 -31.23 -11.31 -2.45
N GLY A 91 -31.17 -11.85 -3.67
CA GLY A 91 -31.85 -13.10 -4.03
C GLY A 91 -31.29 -14.31 -3.26
N ILE A 92 -29.97 -14.39 -3.13
CA ILE A 92 -29.27 -15.35 -2.26
C ILE A 92 -29.77 -15.22 -0.82
N LYS A 93 -29.98 -13.99 -0.35
CA LYS A 93 -30.44 -13.72 1.00
C LYS A 93 -31.85 -14.24 1.22
N GLU A 94 -32.75 -13.94 0.29
CA GLU A 94 -34.13 -14.37 0.31
C GLU A 94 -34.26 -15.91 0.25
N CYS A 95 -33.42 -16.59 -0.53
CA CYS A 95 -33.39 -18.06 -0.57
C CYS A 95 -33.01 -18.67 0.79
N CYS A 96 -32.04 -18.07 1.51
CA CYS A 96 -31.68 -18.51 2.84
C CYS A 96 -32.77 -18.24 3.88
N ASP A 97 -33.40 -17.06 3.85
CA ASP A 97 -34.49 -16.71 4.77
C ASP A 97 -35.68 -17.68 4.62
N ARG A 98 -35.94 -18.18 3.41
CA ARG A 98 -37.00 -19.16 3.13
C ARG A 98 -36.67 -20.59 3.60
N CYS A 99 -35.39 -20.93 3.76
CA CYS A 99 -34.92 -22.28 4.07
C CYS A 99 -34.27 -22.41 5.44
N ASP A 100 -34.36 -21.36 6.27
CA ASP A 100 -33.75 -21.27 7.62
C ASP A 100 -32.23 -21.54 7.64
N ILE A 101 -31.53 -21.10 6.59
CA ILE A 101 -30.07 -21.24 6.46
C ILE A 101 -29.39 -19.97 7.00
N SER A 102 -28.38 -20.12 7.86
CA SER A 102 -27.66 -18.96 8.42
C SER A 102 -26.99 -18.12 7.31
N LEU A 103 -27.49 -16.91 7.15
CA LEU A 103 -26.99 -15.96 6.16
C LEU A 103 -25.56 -15.51 6.39
N ASN A 104 -25.15 -15.41 7.65
CA ASN A 104 -23.95 -14.64 7.97
C ASN A 104 -22.70 -15.49 7.82
N MET A 105 -22.75 -16.77 8.20
CA MET A 105 -21.61 -17.67 8.29
C MET A 105 -22.09 -19.13 8.43
N PRO A 106 -21.33 -20.14 7.94
CA PRO A 106 -21.51 -21.51 8.40
C PRO A 106 -21.05 -21.60 9.86
N GLU A 107 -21.93 -22.10 10.74
CA GLU A 107 -21.72 -22.17 12.19
C GLU A 107 -21.40 -23.60 12.64
N SER A 108 -21.86 -24.60 11.88
CA SER A 108 -21.73 -26.03 12.17
C SER A 108 -21.24 -26.83 10.97
N LEU A 109 -20.92 -28.12 11.19
CA LEU A 109 -20.57 -29.08 10.14
C LEU A 109 -21.77 -29.39 9.21
N GLU A 110 -23.00 -29.27 9.71
CA GLU A 110 -24.23 -29.51 8.95
C GLU A 110 -24.45 -28.42 7.88
N ASP A 111 -23.90 -27.22 8.08
CA ASP A 111 -23.96 -26.12 7.11
C ASP A 111 -23.09 -26.37 5.86
N MET A 112 -22.19 -27.37 5.90
CA MET A 112 -21.27 -27.67 4.80
C MET A 112 -21.98 -28.28 3.59
N ASP A 113 -23.19 -28.82 3.76
CA ASP A 113 -24.06 -29.24 2.66
C ASP A 113 -24.40 -28.07 1.72
N ASN A 114 -24.29 -26.84 2.22
CA ASN A 114 -24.51 -25.59 1.48
C ASN A 114 -23.19 -24.87 1.13
N ALA A 115 -22.05 -25.56 1.11
CA ALA A 115 -20.74 -24.93 0.89
C ALA A 115 -20.62 -24.18 -0.45
N VAL A 116 -21.24 -24.69 -1.53
CA VAL A 116 -21.26 -24.03 -2.85
C VAL A 116 -21.94 -22.66 -2.78
N PHE A 117 -23.03 -22.56 -2.00
CA PHE A 117 -23.73 -21.30 -1.77
C PHE A 117 -22.83 -20.26 -1.10
N TYR A 118 -22.16 -20.65 -0.01
CA TYR A 118 -21.25 -19.76 0.71
C TYR A 118 -20.04 -19.36 -0.14
N PHE A 119 -19.53 -20.28 -0.97
CA PHE A 119 -18.47 -19.98 -1.92
C PHE A 119 -18.91 -18.93 -2.95
N ASN A 120 -20.06 -19.12 -3.60
CA ASN A 120 -20.62 -18.17 -4.57
C ASN A 120 -20.82 -16.78 -3.95
N LYS A 121 -21.38 -16.72 -2.74
CA LYS A 121 -21.54 -15.48 -1.98
C LYS A 121 -20.19 -14.79 -1.72
N ALA A 122 -19.19 -15.54 -1.28
CA ALA A 122 -17.86 -15.02 -1.02
C ALA A 122 -17.18 -14.51 -2.31
N LEU A 123 -17.37 -15.21 -3.43
CA LEU A 123 -16.85 -14.81 -4.73
C LEU A 123 -17.45 -13.48 -5.20
N VAL A 124 -18.78 -13.33 -5.09
CA VAL A 124 -19.43 -12.05 -5.38
C VAL A 124 -18.91 -10.93 -4.46
N MET A 125 -18.79 -11.20 -3.15
CA MET A 125 -18.20 -10.27 -2.19
C MET A 125 -16.77 -9.85 -2.55
N PHE A 126 -15.96 -10.78 -3.05
CA PHE A 126 -14.59 -10.49 -3.53
C PHE A 126 -14.60 -9.51 -4.69
N HIS A 127 -15.45 -9.71 -5.70
CA HIS A 127 -15.49 -8.83 -6.87
C HIS A 127 -16.07 -7.43 -6.58
N ILE A 128 -17.00 -7.31 -5.63
CA ILE A 128 -17.46 -6.00 -5.13
C ILE A 128 -16.47 -5.36 -4.14
N ARG A 129 -15.27 -5.93 -3.97
CA ARG A 129 -14.17 -5.49 -3.10
C ARG A 129 -14.47 -5.52 -1.59
N GLN A 130 -15.48 -6.28 -1.17
CA GLN A 130 -15.76 -6.54 0.25
C GLN A 130 -14.91 -7.70 0.76
N TYR A 131 -13.58 -7.56 0.64
CA TYR A 131 -12.61 -8.64 0.90
C TYR A 131 -12.70 -9.17 2.33
N LYS A 132 -12.92 -8.30 3.33
CA LYS A 132 -13.02 -8.73 4.74
C LYS A 132 -14.21 -9.65 4.98
N LYS A 133 -15.35 -9.36 4.37
CA LYS A 133 -16.56 -10.20 4.47
C LYS A 133 -16.37 -11.52 3.73
N ALA A 134 -15.78 -11.49 2.53
CA ALA A 134 -15.42 -12.69 1.79
C ALA A 134 -14.48 -13.60 2.59
N ILE A 135 -13.43 -13.05 3.21
CA ILE A 135 -12.48 -13.78 4.06
C ILE A 135 -13.18 -14.42 5.25
N ARG A 136 -14.14 -13.73 5.88
CA ARG A 136 -14.89 -14.27 7.01
C ARG A 136 -15.54 -15.59 6.62
N ILE A 137 -16.31 -15.59 5.52
CA ILE A 137 -16.99 -16.78 4.97
C ILE A 137 -15.98 -17.87 4.59
N LEU A 138 -14.98 -17.52 3.77
CA LEU A 138 -14.01 -18.48 3.24
C LEU A 138 -13.16 -19.14 4.34
N ARG A 139 -12.82 -18.41 5.40
CA ARG A 139 -12.08 -18.98 6.54
C ARG A 139 -12.87 -20.08 7.25
N LYS A 140 -14.19 -19.97 7.33
CA LYS A 140 -15.01 -21.03 7.94
C LYS A 140 -15.17 -22.23 7.01
N LEU A 141 -15.39 -22.01 5.71
CA LEU A 141 -15.36 -23.11 4.74
C LEU A 141 -14.01 -23.85 4.77
N PHE A 142 -12.91 -23.10 4.90
CA PHE A 142 -11.57 -23.66 5.01
C PHE A 142 -11.31 -24.38 6.36
N GLN A 143 -11.99 -23.98 7.44
CA GLN A 143 -11.91 -24.66 8.74
C GLN A 143 -12.54 -26.06 8.68
N TYR A 144 -13.61 -26.23 7.91
CA TYR A 144 -14.33 -27.49 7.70
C TYR A 144 -14.06 -28.05 6.30
N VAL A 145 -12.78 -28.13 5.92
CA VAL A 145 -12.36 -28.51 4.55
C VAL A 145 -12.52 -30.01 4.26
N GLU A 146 -12.41 -30.88 5.28
CA GLU A 146 -12.47 -32.34 5.14
C GLU A 146 -13.74 -32.87 4.44
N PRO A 147 -14.98 -32.45 4.80
CA PRO A 147 -16.22 -32.92 4.19
C PRO A 147 -16.46 -32.36 2.78
N LEU A 148 -15.63 -31.43 2.29
CA LEU A 148 -15.85 -30.80 0.99
C LEU A 148 -15.32 -31.65 -0.16
N GLU A 149 -15.97 -31.51 -1.32
CA GLU A 149 -15.47 -32.02 -2.58
C GLU A 149 -14.12 -31.39 -2.95
N GLU A 150 -13.20 -32.20 -3.48
CA GLU A 150 -11.84 -31.79 -3.81
C GLU A 150 -11.78 -30.58 -4.77
N LYS A 151 -12.67 -30.54 -5.77
CA LYS A 151 -12.77 -29.41 -6.70
C LYS A 151 -13.17 -28.11 -5.99
N LEU A 152 -14.08 -28.18 -5.01
CA LEU A 152 -14.52 -27.03 -4.24
C LEU A 152 -13.44 -26.56 -3.24
N ILE A 153 -12.70 -27.50 -2.63
CA ILE A 153 -11.56 -27.19 -1.76
C ILE A 153 -10.55 -26.31 -2.50
N ILE A 154 -10.12 -26.72 -3.70
CA ILE A 154 -9.13 -25.97 -4.48
C ILE A 154 -9.64 -24.55 -4.78
N LYS A 155 -10.93 -24.40 -5.12
CA LYS A 155 -11.56 -23.10 -5.40
C LYS A 155 -11.63 -22.21 -4.16
N VAL A 156 -12.07 -22.75 -3.02
CA VAL A 156 -12.11 -22.05 -1.72
C VAL A 156 -10.71 -21.58 -1.32
N CYS A 157 -9.70 -22.47 -1.39
CA CYS A 157 -8.30 -22.16 -1.09
C CYS A 157 -7.76 -21.03 -1.96
N PHE A 158 -7.93 -21.13 -3.29
CA PHE A 158 -7.42 -20.12 -4.22
C PHE A 158 -8.11 -18.76 -4.08
N LEU A 159 -9.43 -18.75 -3.85
CA LEU A 159 -10.15 -17.50 -3.59
C LEU A 159 -9.74 -16.87 -2.25
N LEU A 160 -9.54 -17.68 -1.21
CA LEU A 160 -9.07 -17.23 0.09
C LEU A 160 -7.67 -16.62 0.00
N VAL A 161 -6.77 -17.26 -0.74
CA VAL A 161 -5.42 -16.75 -1.04
C VAL A 161 -5.48 -15.41 -1.76
N GLU A 162 -6.32 -15.26 -2.80
CA GLU A 162 -6.49 -13.99 -3.48
C GLU A 162 -7.05 -12.90 -2.57
N CYS A 163 -8.01 -13.24 -1.70
CA CYS A 163 -8.50 -12.30 -0.71
C CYS A 163 -7.39 -11.83 0.24
N TYR A 164 -6.57 -12.76 0.75
CA TYR A 164 -5.43 -12.43 1.62
C TYR A 164 -4.38 -11.57 0.91
N LEU A 165 -4.07 -11.87 -0.35
CA LEU A 165 -3.17 -11.03 -1.15
C LEU A 165 -3.78 -9.65 -1.39
N ALA A 166 -5.08 -9.53 -1.63
CA ALA A 166 -5.76 -8.24 -1.81
C ALA A 166 -5.72 -7.36 -0.56
N ILE A 167 -5.81 -7.95 0.64
CA ILE A 167 -5.68 -7.22 1.93
C ILE A 167 -4.25 -7.18 2.47
N GLN A 168 -3.27 -7.62 1.68
CA GLN A 168 -1.84 -7.59 1.99
C GLN A 168 -1.39 -8.44 3.19
N GLN A 169 -1.99 -9.62 3.35
CA GLN A 169 -1.66 -10.63 4.36
C GLN A 169 -1.02 -11.88 3.74
N PRO A 170 0.23 -11.79 3.24
CA PRO A 170 0.87 -12.89 2.51
C PRO A 170 1.18 -14.12 3.36
N ASP A 171 1.38 -13.97 4.67
CA ASP A 171 1.67 -15.11 5.56
C ASP A 171 0.44 -16.01 5.73
N ASN A 172 -0.76 -15.41 5.81
CA ASN A 172 -2.03 -16.14 5.82
C ASN A 172 -2.31 -16.82 4.48
N ALA A 173 -1.93 -16.19 3.36
CA ALA A 173 -1.98 -16.80 2.04
C ALA A 173 -1.06 -18.03 1.95
N LEU A 174 0.19 -17.92 2.42
CA LEU A 174 1.14 -19.05 2.46
C LEU A 174 0.65 -20.18 3.36
N TYR A 175 0.06 -19.86 4.51
CA TYR A 175 -0.55 -20.86 5.40
C TYR A 175 -1.64 -21.66 4.68
N ALA A 176 -2.59 -20.97 4.01
CA ALA A 176 -3.65 -21.63 3.26
C ALA A 176 -3.11 -22.53 2.14
N LEU A 177 -2.06 -22.07 1.41
CA LEU A 177 -1.40 -22.86 0.37
C LEU A 177 -0.72 -24.11 0.93
N ASN A 178 0.04 -23.99 2.02
CA ASN A 178 0.73 -25.12 2.63
C ASN A 178 -0.25 -26.15 3.20
N HIS A 179 -1.34 -25.69 3.82
CA HIS A 179 -2.37 -26.58 4.35
C HIS A 179 -3.14 -27.31 3.22
N MET A 180 -3.41 -26.63 2.10
CA MET A 180 -3.96 -27.29 0.91
C MET A 180 -2.98 -28.36 0.38
N GLU A 181 -1.69 -28.05 0.30
CA GLU A 181 -0.66 -29.02 -0.12
C GLU A 181 -0.64 -30.24 0.81
N SER A 182 -0.61 -30.06 2.13
CA SER A 182 -0.68 -31.16 3.11
C SER A 182 -1.94 -32.02 2.98
N HIS A 183 -3.12 -31.39 2.88
CA HIS A 183 -4.39 -32.11 2.80
C HIS A 183 -4.53 -32.95 1.52
N LEU A 184 -4.06 -32.43 0.37
CA LEU A 184 -4.07 -33.18 -0.89
C LEU A 184 -3.03 -34.33 -0.90
N LEU A 185 -1.99 -34.25 -0.06
CA LEU A 185 -0.99 -35.32 0.10
C LEU A 185 -1.46 -36.43 1.05
N GLU A 186 -2.19 -36.10 2.12
CA GLU A 186 -2.68 -37.06 3.11
C GLU A 186 -3.79 -37.98 2.57
N LYS A 187 -4.72 -37.48 1.72
CA LYS A 187 -5.75 -38.34 1.10
C LYS A 187 -5.17 -39.42 0.17
N ASN A 188 -3.95 -39.22 -0.35
CA ASN A 188 -3.29 -40.14 -1.29
C ASN A 188 -2.48 -41.26 -0.62
N SER A 189 -2.13 -41.15 0.66
CA SER A 189 -1.40 -42.21 1.38
C SER A 189 -2.33 -43.33 1.90
N CYS A 190 -3.64 -43.08 1.96
CA CYS A 190 -4.63 -44.03 2.48
C CYS A 190 -5.23 -44.99 1.42
N THR A 191 -4.94 -44.81 0.12
CA THR A 191 -5.53 -45.63 -0.95
C THR A 191 -4.68 -46.84 -1.37
N SER A 192 -3.52 -47.07 -0.74
CA SER A 192 -2.59 -48.16 -1.10
C SER A 192 -2.26 -49.15 0.02
N SER A 193 -3.20 -49.46 0.92
CA SER A 193 -3.06 -50.62 1.81
C SER A 193 -4.41 -51.16 2.28
N GLN A 194 -5.05 -52.01 1.48
CA GLN A 194 -5.95 -53.01 2.04
C GLN A 194 -5.12 -54.18 2.59
N HIS A 195 -4.92 -54.22 3.90
CA HIS A 195 -4.88 -55.45 4.68
C HIS A 195 -5.20 -55.13 6.15
N SER A 196 -6.23 -55.80 6.66
CA SER A 196 -6.83 -55.69 8.00
C SER A 196 -5.97 -56.38 9.10
N PRO A 197 -6.36 -56.38 10.40
CA PRO A 197 -5.67 -55.58 11.42
C PRO A 197 -5.19 -56.41 12.64
N THR A 198 -4.24 -55.90 13.42
CA THR A 198 -4.09 -56.30 14.83
C THR A 198 -3.50 -55.18 15.70
N GLY A 199 -4.26 -54.80 16.74
CA GLY A 199 -3.69 -54.56 18.06
C GLY A 199 -3.42 -53.12 18.53
N SER A 200 -4.38 -52.61 19.30
CA SER A 200 -4.18 -51.93 20.60
C SER A 200 -3.99 -50.40 20.67
N ASN A 201 -5.10 -49.74 21.05
CA ASN A 201 -5.27 -48.80 22.18
C ASN A 201 -4.23 -47.70 22.45
N ASN A 202 -4.61 -46.42 22.33
CA ASN A 202 -5.29 -45.64 23.38
C ASN A 202 -5.25 -44.12 23.11
N GLY A 203 -6.36 -43.42 23.44
CA GLY A 203 -6.29 -42.08 24.03
C GLY A 203 -6.94 -40.94 23.24
N LEU A 204 -8.27 -40.78 23.40
CA LEU A 204 -8.96 -39.51 23.18
C LEU A 204 -8.34 -38.40 24.03
N LYS A 205 -8.03 -37.26 23.42
CA LYS A 205 -8.13 -35.95 24.08
C LYS A 205 -8.67 -34.90 23.11
N SER A 206 -9.88 -34.46 23.43
CA SER A 206 -10.50 -33.20 23.02
C SER A 206 -9.61 -32.01 23.38
N SER A 207 -9.42 -31.06 22.46
CA SER A 207 -8.87 -29.74 22.78
C SER A 207 -9.57 -28.64 22.01
N SER A 208 -10.05 -27.67 22.78
CA SER A 208 -10.72 -26.43 22.43
C SER A 208 -9.85 -25.48 21.61
N PRO A 209 -10.44 -24.52 20.86
CA PRO A 209 -9.70 -23.63 19.97
C PRO A 209 -9.37 -22.32 20.68
N ASP A 210 -8.11 -22.12 21.08
CA ASP A 210 -7.51 -20.79 21.27
C ASP A 210 -6.02 -20.95 21.61
N LYS A 211 -5.16 -21.00 20.59
CA LYS A 211 -3.72 -20.74 20.75
C LYS A 211 -3.12 -20.05 19.52
N ASP A 212 -2.65 -18.84 19.78
CA ASP A 212 -1.66 -17.99 19.10
C ASP A 212 -1.08 -18.47 17.76
N LEU A 213 -1.48 -17.73 16.71
CA LEU A 213 -1.01 -17.77 15.32
C LEU A 213 0.37 -17.12 15.17
N SER A 214 1.44 -17.70 15.71
CA SER A 214 2.80 -17.34 15.29
C SER A 214 3.83 -18.39 15.71
N LYS A 215 4.02 -19.42 14.88
CA LYS A 215 5.26 -20.19 14.70
C LYS A 215 5.02 -21.28 13.66
N SER A 216 5.51 -21.09 12.43
CA SER A 216 5.60 -22.17 11.46
C SER A 216 6.99 -22.79 11.55
N ASP A 217 7.09 -24.01 12.07
CA ASP A 217 8.27 -24.82 11.84
C ASP A 217 8.33 -25.22 10.37
N THR A 218 9.51 -25.05 9.78
CA THR A 218 9.78 -25.27 8.36
C THR A 218 9.70 -26.75 8.00
N VAL A 219 8.57 -27.20 7.46
CA VAL A 219 8.49 -28.48 6.75
C VAL A 219 9.13 -28.32 5.36
N LYS A 220 10.03 -29.25 4.99
CA LYS A 220 10.69 -29.29 3.67
C LYS A 220 9.65 -29.61 2.57
N PRO A 221 9.61 -28.88 1.43
CA PRO A 221 8.75 -29.24 0.32
C PRO A 221 9.47 -30.27 -0.58
N SER A 222 8.90 -31.45 -0.75
CA SER A 222 9.25 -32.37 -1.84
C SER A 222 8.19 -32.24 -2.94
N GLY A 223 8.46 -31.43 -3.96
CA GLY A 223 7.56 -31.15 -5.09
C GLY A 223 7.29 -32.32 -6.04
N LYS A 224 7.43 -33.58 -5.60
CA LYS A 224 7.22 -34.79 -6.42
C LYS A 224 5.84 -35.45 -6.22
N SER A 225 4.99 -34.95 -5.32
CA SER A 225 3.78 -35.67 -4.89
C SER A 225 2.46 -34.93 -5.19
N LEU A 226 2.52 -33.74 -5.79
CA LEU A 226 1.36 -32.98 -6.30
C LEU A 226 0.96 -33.36 -7.75
N GLU A 227 1.66 -34.33 -8.35
CA GLU A 227 1.53 -34.66 -9.78
C GLU A 227 0.20 -35.31 -10.18
N LEU A 228 -0.44 -36.05 -9.27
CA LEU A 228 -1.62 -36.89 -9.54
C LEU A 228 -2.99 -36.20 -9.31
N VAL A 229 -3.03 -35.02 -8.67
CA VAL A 229 -4.27 -34.43 -8.15
C VAL A 229 -4.65 -33.10 -8.83
N LEU A 230 -3.66 -32.24 -9.07
CA LEU A 230 -3.90 -30.93 -9.66
C LEU A 230 -3.72 -30.97 -11.17
N THR A 231 -4.57 -30.26 -11.90
CA THR A 231 -4.32 -30.00 -13.34
C THR A 231 -3.05 -29.16 -13.51
N GLU A 232 -2.39 -29.23 -14.67
CA GLU A 232 -1.20 -28.42 -14.96
C GLU A 232 -1.44 -26.92 -14.73
N ARG A 233 -2.65 -26.43 -15.05
CA ARG A 233 -3.06 -25.04 -14.79
C ARG A 233 -3.15 -24.72 -13.29
N GLN A 234 -3.72 -25.63 -12.49
CA GLN A 234 -3.80 -25.45 -11.03
C GLN A 234 -2.40 -25.48 -10.38
N LYS A 235 -1.49 -26.32 -10.88
CA LYS A 235 -0.08 -26.34 -10.44
C LYS A 235 0.61 -25.00 -10.73
N GLN A 236 0.40 -24.45 -11.92
CA GLN A 236 0.93 -23.14 -12.30
C GLN A 236 0.40 -22.04 -11.36
N LYS A 237 -0.91 -22.02 -11.11
CA LYS A 237 -1.56 -21.04 -10.22
C LYS A 237 -1.10 -21.15 -8.77
N PHE A 238 -0.93 -22.37 -8.27
CA PHE A 238 -0.35 -22.62 -6.94
C PHE A 238 1.05 -22.02 -6.81
N MET A 239 1.92 -22.30 -7.79
CA MET A 239 3.28 -21.75 -7.82
C MET A 239 3.27 -20.22 -7.94
N GLU A 240 2.41 -19.66 -8.79
CA GLU A 240 2.23 -18.21 -8.95
C GLU A 240 1.88 -17.55 -7.60
N TYR A 241 0.89 -18.08 -6.88
CA TYR A 241 0.47 -17.55 -5.59
C TYR A 241 1.57 -17.63 -4.54
N ARG A 242 2.39 -18.69 -4.53
CA ARG A 242 3.56 -18.76 -3.64
C ARG A 242 4.56 -17.66 -3.96
N VAL A 243 4.91 -17.47 -5.23
CA VAL A 243 5.84 -16.43 -5.65
C VAL A 243 5.29 -15.03 -5.34
N ARG A 244 3.99 -14.77 -5.63
CA ARG A 244 3.29 -13.52 -5.29
C ARG A 244 3.32 -13.24 -3.79
N SER A 245 3.05 -14.26 -2.97
CA SER A 245 3.09 -14.16 -1.50
C SER A 245 4.51 -13.82 -1.02
N PHE A 246 5.54 -14.52 -1.51
CA PHE A 246 6.92 -14.21 -1.13
C PHE A 246 7.41 -12.84 -1.60
N LEU A 247 6.97 -12.38 -2.78
CA LEU A 247 7.24 -11.01 -3.26
C LEU A 247 6.61 -9.97 -2.33
N MET A 248 5.36 -10.19 -1.92
CA MET A 248 4.64 -9.32 -1.00
C MET A 248 5.27 -9.28 0.40
N SER A 249 5.68 -10.43 0.97
CA SER A 249 6.43 -10.50 2.24
C SER A 249 7.88 -9.97 2.13
N ARG A 250 8.32 -9.56 0.93
CA ARG A 250 9.70 -9.16 0.60
C ARG A 250 10.74 -10.23 0.99
N ASN A 251 10.38 -11.51 0.89
CA ASN A 251 11.28 -12.63 1.16
C ASN A 251 11.99 -13.06 -0.13
N ILE A 252 13.00 -12.30 -0.52
CA ILE A 252 13.71 -12.50 -1.81
C ILE A 252 14.40 -13.88 -1.87
N LYS A 253 14.86 -14.43 -0.74
CA LYS A 253 15.53 -15.74 -0.70
C LYS A 253 14.55 -16.87 -1.02
N ALA A 254 13.40 -16.92 -0.35
CA ALA A 254 12.36 -17.90 -0.62
C ALA A 254 11.77 -17.72 -2.03
N CYS A 255 11.50 -16.47 -2.41
CA CYS A 255 11.03 -16.12 -3.75
C CYS A 255 11.98 -16.64 -4.85
N LYS A 256 13.30 -16.46 -4.71
CA LYS A 256 14.28 -16.99 -5.68
C LYS A 256 14.21 -18.50 -5.85
N LYS A 257 14.04 -19.24 -4.75
CA LYS A 257 13.98 -20.71 -4.77
C LYS A 257 12.71 -21.18 -5.50
N GLU A 258 11.57 -20.61 -5.12
CA GLU A 258 10.25 -20.96 -5.68
C GLU A 258 10.11 -20.52 -7.14
N ALA A 259 10.58 -19.31 -7.45
CA ALA A 259 10.51 -18.77 -8.80
C ALA A 259 11.39 -19.55 -9.79
N LYS A 260 12.42 -20.28 -9.33
CA LYS A 260 13.29 -21.04 -10.24
C LYS A 260 12.56 -22.17 -10.94
N SER A 261 11.69 -22.92 -10.25
CA SER A 261 10.91 -24.01 -10.85
C SER A 261 9.75 -23.48 -11.70
N PHE A 262 9.01 -22.50 -11.17
CA PHE A 262 7.86 -21.92 -11.85
C PHE A 262 8.27 -21.21 -13.16
N LEU A 263 9.34 -20.40 -13.09
CA LEU A 263 9.76 -19.60 -14.24
C LEU A 263 10.57 -20.40 -15.26
N THR A 264 10.88 -21.67 -15.06
CA THR A 264 11.49 -22.51 -16.12
C THR A 264 10.47 -23.33 -16.90
N ALA A 265 9.20 -23.36 -16.47
CA ALA A 265 8.14 -24.08 -17.15
C ALA A 265 7.77 -23.36 -18.46
N ASN A 266 7.71 -24.12 -19.55
CA ASN A 266 7.21 -23.60 -20.83
C ASN A 266 5.70 -23.35 -20.70
N CYS A 267 5.29 -22.10 -20.88
CA CYS A 267 3.89 -21.69 -20.89
C CYS A 267 3.56 -21.04 -22.23
N SER A 268 2.31 -21.20 -22.68
CA SER A 268 1.73 -20.54 -23.84
C SER A 268 0.62 -19.58 -23.40
N GLY A 269 0.17 -18.69 -24.30
CA GLY A 269 -0.97 -17.80 -24.05
C GLY A 269 -0.80 -16.85 -22.84
N GLN A 270 -1.87 -16.67 -22.08
CA GLN A 270 -1.91 -15.77 -20.91
C GLN A 270 -0.91 -16.17 -19.81
N ALA A 271 -0.70 -17.47 -19.60
CA ALA A 271 0.26 -17.97 -18.61
C ALA A 271 1.70 -17.51 -18.93
N ALA A 272 2.07 -17.42 -20.21
CA ALA A 272 3.39 -16.92 -20.63
C ALA A 272 3.56 -15.42 -20.31
N VAL A 273 2.52 -14.62 -20.56
CA VAL A 273 2.50 -13.19 -20.24
C VAL A 273 2.62 -12.95 -18.74
N MET A 274 1.87 -13.72 -17.94
CA MET A 274 1.94 -13.70 -16.47
C MET A 274 3.36 -14.02 -15.96
N GLN A 275 3.97 -15.08 -16.49
CA GLN A 275 5.34 -15.44 -16.13
C GLN A 275 6.34 -14.31 -16.43
N LEU A 276 6.18 -13.59 -17.54
CA LEU A 276 7.07 -12.48 -17.90
C LEU A 276 6.93 -11.30 -16.91
N PHE A 277 5.71 -10.94 -16.50
CA PHE A 277 5.52 -9.94 -15.45
C PHE A 277 6.10 -10.38 -14.11
N LEU A 278 5.89 -11.64 -13.74
CA LEU A 278 6.42 -12.18 -12.49
C LEU A 278 7.96 -12.21 -12.51
N ARG A 279 8.59 -12.60 -13.63
CA ARG A 279 10.05 -12.50 -13.86
C ARG A 279 10.54 -11.08 -13.69
N ALA A 280 9.88 -10.11 -14.32
CA ALA A 280 10.23 -8.70 -14.20
C ALA A 280 10.14 -8.22 -12.74
N ASN A 281 9.10 -8.58 -12.01
CA ASN A 281 8.92 -8.24 -10.60
C ASN A 281 9.97 -8.86 -9.69
N VAL A 282 10.29 -10.14 -9.91
CA VAL A 282 11.35 -10.84 -9.17
C VAL A 282 12.70 -10.15 -9.38
N GLU A 283 13.05 -9.80 -10.61
CA GLU A 283 14.29 -9.07 -10.91
C GLU A 283 14.28 -7.63 -10.37
N TYR A 284 13.14 -6.96 -10.39
CA TYR A 284 12.96 -5.66 -9.75
C TYR A 284 13.24 -5.76 -8.24
N HIS A 285 12.63 -6.70 -7.52
CA HIS A 285 12.88 -6.84 -6.09
C HIS A 285 14.33 -7.26 -5.75
N LYS A 286 15.06 -7.88 -6.70
CA LYS A 286 16.51 -8.15 -6.57
C LYS A 286 17.40 -6.91 -6.79
N GLY A 287 16.86 -5.81 -7.29
CA GLY A 287 17.64 -4.63 -7.70
C GLY A 287 18.19 -4.69 -9.14
N ASN A 288 17.81 -5.70 -9.92
CA ASN A 288 18.29 -5.91 -11.29
C ASN A 288 17.40 -5.19 -12.31
N TRP A 289 17.30 -3.86 -12.21
CA TRP A 289 16.34 -3.04 -12.97
C TRP A 289 16.43 -3.25 -14.49
N ARG A 290 17.64 -3.36 -15.05
CA ARG A 290 17.84 -3.56 -16.50
C ARG A 290 17.29 -4.91 -16.99
N LYS A 291 17.43 -5.97 -16.17
CA LYS A 291 16.87 -7.29 -16.49
C LYS A 291 15.35 -7.27 -16.40
N ALA A 292 14.79 -6.54 -15.42
CA ALA A 292 13.35 -6.35 -15.33
C ALA A 292 12.78 -5.65 -16.57
N VAL A 293 13.44 -4.60 -17.08
CA VAL A 293 13.05 -3.94 -18.35
C VAL A 293 13.13 -4.91 -19.52
N HIS A 294 14.19 -5.72 -19.61
CA HIS A 294 14.34 -6.70 -20.70
C HIS A 294 13.15 -7.66 -20.77
N PHE A 295 12.72 -8.23 -19.63
CA PHE A 295 11.56 -9.12 -19.59
C PHE A 295 10.25 -8.42 -19.95
N LEU A 296 10.06 -7.15 -19.54
CA LEU A 296 8.87 -6.40 -19.95
C LEU A 296 8.88 -6.08 -21.44
N ASN A 297 10.02 -5.73 -22.03
CA ASN A 297 10.11 -5.44 -23.47
C ASN A 297 9.80 -6.66 -24.34
N THR A 298 9.95 -7.89 -23.82
CA THR A 298 9.46 -9.11 -24.48
C THR A 298 7.94 -9.10 -24.69
N LEU A 299 7.17 -8.34 -23.89
CA LEU A 299 5.72 -8.18 -24.05
C LEU A 299 5.32 -7.17 -25.14
N GLN A 300 6.24 -6.30 -25.57
CA GLN A 300 5.92 -5.21 -26.48
C GLN A 300 5.40 -5.67 -27.87
N PRO A 301 5.98 -6.71 -28.50
CA PRO A 301 5.41 -7.26 -29.75
C PRO A 301 4.00 -7.84 -29.55
N ILE A 302 3.79 -8.57 -28.44
CA ILE A 302 2.51 -9.20 -28.08
C ILE A 302 1.41 -8.13 -27.92
N MET A 303 1.76 -6.98 -27.33
CA MET A 303 0.83 -5.85 -27.17
C MET A 303 0.46 -5.14 -28.48
N GLN A 304 1.27 -5.28 -29.53
CA GLN A 304 1.06 -4.61 -30.81
C GLN A 304 0.22 -5.43 -31.79
N GLU A 305 0.08 -6.75 -31.56
CA GLU A 305 -0.79 -7.62 -32.36
C GLU A 305 -2.27 -7.24 -32.25
N GLU A 306 -2.96 -7.15 -33.39
CA GLU A 306 -4.39 -6.81 -33.49
C GLU A 306 -5.31 -7.81 -32.78
N SER A 307 -4.91 -9.08 -32.70
CA SER A 307 -5.59 -10.14 -31.94
C SER A 307 -5.72 -9.82 -30.46
N CYS A 308 -4.66 -9.27 -29.84
CA CYS A 308 -4.68 -8.85 -28.43
C CYS A 308 -5.49 -7.56 -28.22
N LYS A 309 -5.57 -6.67 -29.22
CA LYS A 309 -6.49 -5.51 -29.17
C LYS A 309 -7.95 -5.95 -29.25
N ASN A 310 -8.24 -7.01 -30.02
CA ASN A 310 -9.58 -7.54 -30.24
C ASN A 310 -10.09 -8.44 -29.09
N MET A 311 -9.20 -9.16 -28.39
CA MET A 311 -9.54 -9.90 -27.17
C MET A 311 -10.13 -9.03 -26.05
N PHE A 312 -9.80 -7.73 -26.03
CA PHE A 312 -10.28 -6.78 -25.01
C PHE A 312 -11.27 -5.74 -25.57
N SER A 313 -11.51 -5.69 -26.88
CA SER A 313 -12.45 -4.78 -27.54
C SER A 313 -13.77 -5.42 -27.94
N SER A 314 -13.91 -6.76 -27.96
CA SER A 314 -15.17 -7.47 -28.23
C SER A 314 -16.17 -7.39 -27.06
N ALA A 315 -16.29 -6.22 -26.43
CA ALA A 315 -17.29 -5.96 -25.39
C ALA A 315 -18.73 -5.94 -25.94
N THR A 316 -18.91 -6.05 -27.26
CA THR A 316 -20.21 -6.00 -27.96
C THR A 316 -20.81 -7.36 -28.25
N ASP A 317 -20.02 -8.43 -28.30
CA ASP A 317 -20.53 -9.79 -28.47
C ASP A 317 -20.44 -10.49 -27.12
N GLY A 318 -21.58 -10.93 -26.60
CA GLY A 318 -21.67 -11.65 -25.32
C GLY A 318 -20.62 -12.75 -25.25
N LEU A 319 -20.07 -12.99 -24.04
CA LEU A 319 -19.14 -14.08 -23.67
C LEU A 319 -18.85 -15.04 -24.85
N PRO A 320 -17.72 -14.92 -25.57
CA PRO A 320 -17.39 -15.90 -26.58
C PRO A 320 -16.90 -17.16 -25.85
N LEU A 321 -17.84 -18.00 -25.40
CA LEU A 321 -17.61 -19.37 -24.95
C LEU A 321 -17.80 -20.35 -26.13
N THR A 322 -17.44 -19.94 -27.35
CA THR A 322 -17.45 -20.87 -28.49
C THR A 322 -16.27 -21.82 -28.39
N VAL A 323 -16.54 -23.03 -27.91
CA VAL A 323 -15.65 -24.20 -27.97
C VAL A 323 -15.39 -24.54 -29.45
N GLY A 324 -14.12 -24.57 -29.85
CA GLY A 324 -13.72 -25.22 -31.09
C GLY A 324 -13.86 -26.74 -30.92
N ASN A 325 -14.68 -27.38 -31.75
CA ASN A 325 -14.85 -28.84 -31.78
C ASN A 325 -13.50 -29.53 -32.09
N ASN A 326 -12.91 -30.23 -31.13
CA ASN A 326 -11.93 -31.29 -31.36
C ASN A 326 -12.09 -32.34 -30.24
N ASP A 327 -12.40 -33.57 -30.65
CA ASP A 327 -12.72 -34.74 -29.81
C ASP A 327 -11.49 -35.39 -29.16
N THR A 328 -10.74 -34.63 -28.36
CA THR A 328 -9.71 -35.19 -27.46
C THR A 328 -10.12 -34.91 -26.03
N ASP A 329 -10.05 -35.90 -25.13
CA ASP A 329 -10.36 -35.82 -23.68
C ASP A 329 -9.57 -34.73 -22.89
N ASP A 330 -8.76 -33.93 -23.59
CA ASP A 330 -8.28 -32.64 -23.14
C ASP A 330 -9.42 -31.63 -23.22
N LEU A 331 -10.03 -31.33 -22.05
CA LEU A 331 -10.99 -30.26 -21.83
C LEU A 331 -10.68 -29.06 -22.76
N PRO A 332 -11.56 -28.74 -23.73
CA PRO A 332 -11.27 -27.74 -24.75
C PRO A 332 -10.87 -26.43 -24.09
N SER A 333 -9.82 -25.81 -24.61
CA SER A 333 -9.34 -24.49 -24.22
C SER A 333 -10.52 -23.52 -24.07
N LEU A 334 -11.00 -23.38 -22.83
CA LEU A 334 -12.02 -22.43 -22.45
C LEU A 334 -11.46 -21.08 -22.87
N VAL A 335 -12.06 -20.46 -23.89
CA VAL A 335 -11.69 -19.13 -24.37
C VAL A 335 -11.61 -18.23 -23.14
N GLU A 336 -10.37 -17.91 -22.79
CA GLU A 336 -9.97 -17.27 -21.54
C GLU A 336 -10.55 -15.86 -21.52
N GLY A 337 -11.60 -15.67 -20.70
CA GLY A 337 -12.48 -14.51 -20.80
C GLY A 337 -11.87 -13.14 -20.38
N PRO A 338 -12.69 -12.07 -20.43
CA PRO A 338 -12.30 -10.64 -20.30
C PRO A 338 -11.91 -10.18 -18.87
N TRP A 339 -11.43 -11.10 -18.03
CA TRP A 339 -11.24 -10.95 -16.58
C TRP A 339 -9.85 -10.43 -16.18
N THR A 340 -9.02 -10.04 -17.15
CA THR A 340 -7.67 -9.55 -16.93
C THR A 340 -7.60 -8.02 -17.08
N GLU A 341 -6.94 -7.33 -16.13
CA GLU A 341 -6.39 -5.97 -16.33
C GLU A 341 -5.76 -5.86 -17.73
N PRO A 342 -5.90 -4.70 -18.39
CA PRO A 342 -5.37 -4.52 -19.73
C PRO A 342 -3.86 -4.64 -19.68
N LEU A 343 -3.33 -5.50 -20.54
CA LEU A 343 -1.90 -5.75 -20.68
C LEU A 343 -1.10 -4.44 -20.81
N SER A 344 -1.64 -3.45 -21.53
CA SER A 344 -1.04 -2.13 -21.73
C SER A 344 -0.90 -1.31 -20.44
N VAL A 345 -1.96 -1.23 -19.63
CA VAL A 345 -1.95 -0.51 -18.36
C VAL A 345 -0.92 -1.11 -17.41
N ALA A 346 -0.90 -2.45 -17.28
CA ALA A 346 0.05 -3.16 -16.42
C ALA A 346 1.50 -2.98 -16.90
N TYR A 347 1.74 -3.07 -18.22
CA TYR A 347 3.06 -2.86 -18.82
C TYR A 347 3.60 -1.46 -18.49
N TYR A 348 2.84 -0.40 -18.79
CA TYR A 348 3.30 0.97 -18.59
C TYR A 348 3.45 1.32 -17.10
N ASN A 349 2.54 0.86 -16.24
CA ASN A 349 2.67 1.04 -14.78
C ASN A 349 3.97 0.41 -14.24
N ASN A 350 4.29 -0.80 -14.71
CA ASN A 350 5.49 -1.54 -14.31
C ASN A 350 6.77 -0.91 -14.86
N MET A 351 6.78 -0.45 -16.11
CA MET A 351 7.86 0.35 -16.67
C MET A 351 8.11 1.63 -15.87
N GLY A 352 7.04 2.35 -15.50
CA GLY A 352 7.11 3.53 -14.65
C GLY A 352 7.74 3.23 -13.29
N CYS A 353 7.32 2.14 -12.64
CA CYS A 353 7.89 1.69 -11.37
C CYS A 353 9.39 1.37 -11.46
N ILE A 354 9.84 0.69 -12.52
CA ILE A 354 11.25 0.34 -12.71
C ILE A 354 12.08 1.62 -12.91
N HIS A 355 11.66 2.50 -13.83
CA HIS A 355 12.38 3.75 -14.08
C HIS A 355 12.42 4.69 -12.87
N TYR A 356 11.36 4.67 -12.05
CA TYR A 356 11.34 5.36 -10.77
C TYR A 356 12.45 4.86 -9.84
N ARG A 357 12.63 3.53 -9.70
CA ARG A 357 13.73 2.94 -8.91
C ARG A 357 15.11 3.20 -9.50
N MET A 358 15.23 3.42 -10.80
CA MET A 358 16.46 3.83 -11.45
C MET A 358 16.82 5.31 -11.23
N GLY A 359 16.02 6.07 -10.47
CA GLY A 359 16.21 7.51 -10.27
C GLY A 359 15.81 8.38 -11.47
N ARG A 360 15.16 7.80 -12.49
CA ARG A 360 14.73 8.50 -13.71
C ARG A 360 13.27 8.95 -13.57
N TRP A 361 13.01 9.87 -12.64
CA TRP A 361 11.64 10.24 -12.25
C TRP A 361 10.81 10.84 -13.38
N ASN A 362 11.40 11.66 -14.26
CA ASN A 362 10.68 12.21 -15.42
C ASN A 362 10.26 11.11 -16.41
N LEU A 363 11.11 10.11 -16.62
CA LEU A 363 10.77 8.96 -17.47
C LEU A 363 9.71 8.08 -16.82
N ALA A 364 9.76 7.92 -15.49
CA ALA A 364 8.69 7.26 -14.75
C ALA A 364 7.34 7.98 -14.92
N CYS A 365 7.33 9.32 -14.82
CA CYS A 365 6.13 10.13 -15.07
C CYS A 365 5.59 9.87 -16.49
N HIS A 366 6.45 9.88 -17.51
CA HIS A 366 6.02 9.60 -18.88
C HIS A 366 5.29 8.26 -19.00
N TYR A 367 5.85 7.17 -18.44
CA TYR A 367 5.20 5.87 -18.45
C TYR A 367 3.90 5.82 -17.64
N PHE A 368 3.83 6.49 -16.49
CA PHE A 368 2.59 6.59 -15.72
C PHE A 368 1.50 7.40 -16.45
N THR A 369 1.87 8.40 -17.26
CA THR A 369 0.92 9.13 -18.12
C THR A 369 0.36 8.19 -19.18
N MET A 370 1.20 7.38 -19.82
CA MET A 370 0.75 6.37 -20.79
C MET A 370 -0.20 5.36 -20.13
N ALA A 371 0.15 4.84 -18.94
CA ALA A 371 -0.70 3.92 -18.20
C ALA A 371 -2.08 4.52 -17.85
N SER A 372 -2.12 5.82 -17.51
CA SER A 372 -3.35 6.52 -17.17
C SER A 372 -4.22 6.74 -18.40
N ALA A 373 -3.63 7.14 -19.53
CA ALA A 373 -4.35 7.30 -20.79
C ALA A 373 -4.99 5.98 -21.27
N GLU A 374 -4.26 4.88 -21.19
CA GLU A 374 -4.76 3.53 -21.50
C GLU A 374 -5.90 3.11 -20.56
N ASN A 375 -5.78 3.39 -19.26
CA ASN A 375 -6.83 3.12 -18.29
C ASN A 375 -8.09 3.94 -18.56
N ASP A 376 -7.95 5.23 -18.88
CA ASP A 376 -9.08 6.12 -19.15
C ASP A 376 -9.78 5.77 -20.46
N ALA A 377 -9.03 5.39 -21.50
CA ALA A 377 -9.58 4.86 -22.75
C ALA A 377 -10.39 3.58 -22.51
N LEU A 378 -9.87 2.65 -21.71
CA LEU A 378 -10.57 1.42 -21.35
C LEU A 378 -11.87 1.69 -20.58
N VAL A 379 -11.82 2.56 -19.57
CA VAL A 379 -12.99 2.94 -18.77
C VAL A 379 -14.05 3.58 -19.67
N SER A 380 -13.64 4.45 -20.59
CA SER A 380 -14.54 5.11 -21.55
C SER A 380 -15.19 4.10 -22.50
N ALA A 381 -14.41 3.20 -23.10
CA ALA A 381 -14.93 2.16 -24.00
C ALA A 381 -15.95 1.25 -23.30
N ARG A 382 -15.67 0.85 -22.05
CA ARG A 382 -16.59 0.03 -21.25
C ARG A 382 -17.84 0.79 -20.81
N SER A 383 -17.71 2.09 -20.55
CA SER A 383 -18.88 2.93 -20.27
C SER A 383 -19.83 2.99 -21.46
N VAL A 384 -19.31 2.99 -22.69
CA VAL A 384 -20.11 2.95 -23.92
C VAL A 384 -20.72 1.56 -24.11
N ALA A 385 -19.96 0.50 -23.85
CA ALA A 385 -20.43 -0.89 -24.02
C ALA A 385 -21.52 -1.30 -23.02
N PHE A 386 -21.42 -0.86 -21.76
CA PHE A 386 -22.29 -1.33 -20.66
C PHE A 386 -23.15 -0.24 -20.03
N GLY A 387 -22.85 1.04 -20.24
CA GLY A 387 -23.69 2.15 -19.79
C GLY A 387 -24.73 2.46 -20.85
N GLY A 388 -26.01 2.28 -20.55
CA GLY A 388 -27.10 2.80 -21.38
C GLY A 388 -26.94 4.30 -21.67
N HIS A 389 -27.72 4.83 -22.62
CA HIS A 389 -27.63 6.16 -23.29
C HIS A 389 -27.55 7.43 -22.41
N ALA A 390 -27.33 7.33 -21.09
CA ALA A 390 -27.16 8.45 -20.16
C ALA A 390 -25.72 9.04 -20.12
N ALA A 391 -24.77 8.52 -20.90
CA ALA A 391 -23.38 8.98 -20.89
C ALA A 391 -23.12 10.29 -21.69
N GLU A 392 -24.13 10.82 -22.38
CA GLU A 392 -24.06 12.13 -23.00
C GLU A 392 -24.59 13.21 -22.05
N ARG A 393 -23.74 13.69 -21.14
CA ARG A 393 -23.68 15.08 -20.64
C ARG A 393 -22.72 15.17 -19.45
N SER A 394 -21.78 16.11 -19.53
CA SER A 394 -20.83 16.56 -18.49
C SER A 394 -19.50 15.77 -18.38
N LYS A 395 -18.38 16.51 -18.50
CA LYS A 395 -17.00 16.06 -18.28
C LYS A 395 -16.68 15.73 -16.80
N ASP A 396 -17.57 16.07 -15.87
CA ASP A 396 -17.31 16.02 -14.43
C ASP A 396 -18.19 15.05 -13.63
N MET A 397 -19.00 14.21 -14.29
CA MET A 397 -19.81 13.22 -13.57
C MET A 397 -18.99 11.95 -13.27
N LYS A 398 -18.92 11.56 -12.00
CA LYS A 398 -18.37 10.27 -11.56
C LYS A 398 -19.07 9.15 -12.34
N VAL A 399 -18.36 8.49 -13.26
CA VAL A 399 -18.88 7.30 -13.95
C VAL A 399 -19.31 6.30 -12.87
N SER A 400 -20.61 6.13 -12.68
CA SER A 400 -21.11 5.12 -11.77
C SER A 400 -20.85 3.77 -12.43
N THR A 401 -19.98 2.97 -11.83
CA THR A 401 -19.79 1.56 -12.23
C THR A 401 -20.98 0.68 -11.79
N LEU A 402 -22.01 1.29 -11.18
CA LEU A 402 -23.31 0.68 -10.93
C LEU A 402 -23.97 0.37 -12.29
N GLY A 403 -24.17 -0.91 -12.59
CA GLY A 403 -24.66 -1.37 -13.90
C GLY A 403 -23.57 -1.93 -14.81
N TRP A 404 -22.31 -1.94 -14.39
CA TRP A 404 -21.28 -2.70 -15.11
C TRP A 404 -21.27 -4.15 -14.66
N PRO A 405 -20.94 -5.10 -15.55
CA PRO A 405 -20.64 -6.47 -15.17
C PRO A 405 -19.68 -6.52 -13.99
N MET A 406 -19.93 -7.43 -13.04
CA MET A 406 -19.17 -7.61 -11.81
C MET A 406 -17.64 -7.56 -12.04
N TRP A 407 -17.19 -8.15 -13.13
CA TRP A 407 -15.78 -8.21 -13.53
C TRP A 407 -15.19 -6.91 -14.04
N ALA A 408 -16.01 -6.09 -14.69
CA ALA A 408 -15.60 -4.80 -15.21
C ALA A 408 -15.42 -3.75 -14.10
N ARG A 409 -16.09 -3.92 -12.95
CA ARG A 409 -16.05 -3.00 -11.79
C ARG A 409 -14.67 -2.94 -11.12
N GLY A 410 -13.83 -3.96 -11.30
CA GLY A 410 -12.49 -4.07 -10.72
C GLY A 410 -11.36 -3.42 -11.53
N CYS A 411 -11.62 -3.00 -12.77
CA CYS A 411 -10.55 -2.69 -13.73
C CYS A 411 -10.03 -1.25 -13.68
N GLY A 412 -10.74 -0.32 -13.04
CA GLY A 412 -10.25 1.05 -12.86
C GLY A 412 -9.07 1.11 -11.90
N ARG A 413 -7.87 1.41 -12.42
CA ARG A 413 -6.62 1.58 -11.64
C ARG A 413 -6.28 3.04 -11.34
N LYS A 414 -7.22 3.95 -11.59
CA LYS A 414 -7.05 5.40 -11.46
C LYS A 414 -6.31 5.81 -10.18
N TYR A 415 -6.72 5.31 -9.01
CA TYR A 415 -6.10 5.69 -7.74
C TYR A 415 -4.70 5.11 -7.54
N GLU A 416 -4.43 3.90 -8.04
CA GLU A 416 -3.09 3.29 -8.01
C GLU A 416 -2.13 4.08 -8.91
N LEU A 417 -2.58 4.40 -10.12
CA LEU A 417 -1.82 5.17 -11.10
C LEU A 417 -1.58 6.61 -10.62
N ALA A 418 -2.60 7.24 -10.03
CA ALA A 418 -2.48 8.56 -9.41
C ALA A 418 -1.48 8.55 -8.26
N TYR A 419 -1.50 7.53 -7.39
CA TYR A 419 -0.50 7.37 -6.32
C TYR A 419 0.92 7.27 -6.88
N ASN A 420 1.14 6.39 -7.87
CA ASN A 420 2.45 6.19 -8.49
C ASN A 420 2.95 7.45 -9.21
N MET A 421 2.06 8.13 -9.95
CA MET A 421 2.33 9.41 -10.62
C MET A 421 2.69 10.50 -9.60
N GLY A 422 1.89 10.64 -8.54
CA GLY A 422 2.11 11.64 -7.49
C GLY A 422 3.48 11.49 -6.82
N ILE A 423 3.89 10.26 -6.51
CA ILE A 423 5.24 10.00 -5.99
C ILE A 423 6.32 10.37 -7.01
N ALA A 424 6.17 9.96 -8.27
CA ALA A 424 7.16 10.26 -9.30
C ALA A 424 7.30 11.78 -9.53
N LEU A 425 6.20 12.52 -9.53
CA LEU A 425 6.17 13.98 -9.63
C LEU A 425 6.78 14.66 -8.40
N LEU A 426 6.54 14.12 -7.20
CA LEU A 426 7.13 14.62 -5.96
C LEU A 426 8.66 14.53 -6.01
N HIS A 427 9.20 13.41 -6.49
CA HIS A 427 10.65 13.24 -6.61
C HIS A 427 11.26 14.01 -7.80
N ALA A 428 10.55 14.10 -8.93
CA ALA A 428 10.87 15.09 -9.98
C ALA A 428 10.75 16.54 -9.47
N GLY A 429 10.13 16.70 -8.30
CA GLY A 429 9.72 17.89 -7.55
C GLY A 429 9.05 18.95 -8.37
N LYS A 430 7.91 18.49 -8.89
CA LYS A 430 6.72 19.27 -9.19
C LYS A 430 5.71 19.03 -8.05
N PRO A 431 5.94 19.56 -6.83
CA PRO A 431 5.18 19.17 -5.63
C PRO A 431 3.70 19.59 -5.67
N GLY A 432 3.36 20.70 -6.33
CA GLY A 432 1.96 21.12 -6.50
C GLY A 432 1.14 20.09 -7.28
N ILE A 433 1.61 19.70 -8.46
CA ILE A 433 0.94 18.66 -9.28
C ILE A 433 0.94 17.31 -8.54
N ALA A 434 2.04 16.98 -7.85
CA ALA A 434 2.12 15.77 -7.05
C ALA A 434 1.04 15.73 -5.96
N PHE A 435 0.79 16.86 -5.29
CA PHE A 435 -0.24 16.99 -4.26
C PHE A 435 -1.62 16.64 -4.80
N ASP A 436 -2.00 17.15 -5.97
CA ASP A 436 -3.32 16.89 -6.57
C ASP A 436 -3.54 15.40 -6.83
N TYR A 437 -2.54 14.72 -7.43
CA TYR A 437 -2.59 13.27 -7.67
C TYR A 437 -2.63 12.44 -6.38
N LEU A 438 -1.83 12.82 -5.38
CA LEU A 438 -1.81 12.12 -4.08
C LEU A 438 -3.09 12.36 -3.30
N TRP A 439 -3.67 13.56 -3.37
CA TRP A 439 -4.95 13.89 -2.75
C TRP A 439 -6.06 13.03 -3.37
N ASP A 440 -6.08 12.89 -4.69
CA ASP A 440 -7.01 11.99 -5.36
C ASP A 440 -6.87 10.54 -4.90
N ALA A 441 -5.65 10.07 -4.64
CA ALA A 441 -5.41 8.72 -4.12
C ALA A 441 -5.96 8.50 -2.69
N THR A 442 -6.15 9.54 -1.88
CA THR A 442 -6.70 9.42 -0.51
C THR A 442 -8.13 8.88 -0.49
N LYS A 443 -8.89 9.12 -1.56
CA LYS A 443 -10.26 8.63 -1.73
C LYS A 443 -10.36 7.11 -1.65
N PHE A 444 -9.28 6.40 -1.95
CA PHE A 444 -9.20 4.94 -1.91
C PHE A 444 -8.20 4.40 -0.87
N TYR A 445 -7.10 5.13 -0.63
CA TYR A 445 -6.02 4.71 0.25
C TYR A 445 -5.91 5.53 1.55
N SER A 446 -7.03 5.99 2.11
CA SER A 446 -7.07 6.80 3.34
C SER A 446 -6.43 6.12 4.55
N ASN A 447 -6.38 4.78 4.60
CA ASN A 447 -5.72 3.99 5.64
C ASN A 447 -4.22 3.73 5.39
N ASN A 448 -3.60 4.43 4.44
CA ASN A 448 -2.18 4.31 4.14
C ASN A 448 -1.39 5.47 4.79
N ALA A 449 -0.72 5.22 5.92
CA ALA A 449 0.11 6.22 6.60
C ALA A 449 1.22 6.82 5.72
N LEU A 450 1.78 6.04 4.77
CA LEU A 450 2.78 6.55 3.83
C LEU A 450 2.18 7.60 2.88
N LEU A 451 0.94 7.43 2.43
CA LEU A 451 0.30 8.40 1.54
C LEU A 451 0.18 9.76 2.23
N TRP A 452 -0.25 9.76 3.49
CA TRP A 452 -0.33 10.97 4.30
C TRP A 452 1.05 11.63 4.50
N LEU A 453 2.09 10.83 4.73
CA LEU A 453 3.47 11.35 4.78
C LEU A 453 3.88 11.98 3.43
N ARG A 454 3.57 11.35 2.29
CA ARG A 454 3.88 11.90 0.96
C ARG A 454 3.14 13.21 0.66
N LEU A 455 1.88 13.34 1.11
CA LEU A 455 1.15 14.61 1.03
C LEU A 455 1.81 15.70 1.86
N ALA A 456 2.24 15.38 3.09
CA ALA A 456 2.95 16.32 3.94
C ALA A 456 4.30 16.74 3.33
N GLU A 457 5.06 15.80 2.76
CA GLU A 457 6.30 16.10 2.02
C GLU A 457 6.03 17.04 0.82
N ALA A 458 4.94 16.83 0.07
CA ALA A 458 4.56 17.73 -1.03
C ALA A 458 4.29 19.15 -0.52
N CYS A 459 3.61 19.30 0.62
CA CYS A 459 3.35 20.60 1.25
C CYS A 459 4.66 21.26 1.73
N ILE A 460 5.54 20.50 2.39
CA ILE A 460 6.86 20.97 2.83
C ILE A 460 7.69 21.44 1.63
N MET A 461 7.69 20.69 0.54
CA MET A 461 8.42 21.04 -0.69
C MET A 461 7.83 22.26 -1.41
N CYS A 462 6.50 22.50 -1.33
CA CYS A 462 5.90 23.74 -1.83
C CYS A 462 6.31 24.94 -0.97
N TYR A 463 6.46 24.76 0.34
CA TYR A 463 6.93 25.80 1.25
C TYR A 463 8.42 26.13 1.06
N LYS A 464 9.27 25.09 1.03
CA LYS A 464 10.72 25.21 0.77
C LYS A 464 11.20 23.97 0.00
N ALA A 465 11.62 24.17 -1.25
CA ALA A 465 12.00 23.07 -2.14
C ALA A 465 13.37 22.45 -1.80
N ASP A 466 14.31 23.29 -1.36
CA ASP A 466 15.66 22.94 -0.92
C ASP A 466 16.25 24.07 -0.06
N ASN A 467 17.45 23.86 0.48
CA ASN A 467 18.24 24.89 1.17
C ASN A 467 19.60 25.14 0.50
N GLU A 468 19.83 24.63 -0.71
CA GLU A 468 21.09 24.80 -1.45
C GLU A 468 21.51 26.28 -1.62
N PRO A 469 20.60 27.23 -1.93
CA PRO A 469 20.96 28.64 -2.04
C PRO A 469 21.50 29.28 -0.76
N ASP A 470 21.33 28.63 0.40
CA ASP A 470 21.89 29.11 1.67
C ASP A 470 23.38 28.76 1.82
N PHE A 471 23.89 27.80 1.04
CA PHE A 471 25.28 27.32 1.05
C PHE A 471 26.09 27.82 -0.16
N HIS A 472 25.44 28.26 -1.25
CA HIS A 472 26.13 28.92 -2.39
C HIS A 472 26.59 30.33 -2.05
N PHE A 473 27.80 30.41 -1.52
CA PHE A 473 28.41 31.65 -1.07
C PHE A 473 28.54 32.71 -2.18
N GLN A 474 28.95 32.31 -3.39
CA GLN A 474 29.22 33.24 -4.49
C GLN A 474 27.95 34.01 -4.93
N ASP A 475 26.81 33.34 -4.97
CA ASP A 475 25.54 33.92 -5.41
C ASP A 475 24.95 34.87 -4.36
N ARG A 476 25.17 34.58 -3.07
CA ARG A 476 24.62 35.34 -1.94
C ARG A 476 25.52 36.48 -1.43
N LYS A 477 26.73 36.68 -1.97
CA LYS A 477 27.61 37.82 -1.63
C LYS A 477 26.90 39.17 -1.75
N LYS A 478 26.04 39.32 -2.77
CA LYS A 478 25.24 40.55 -2.98
C LYS A 478 24.21 40.80 -1.87
N SER A 479 23.83 39.76 -1.13
CA SER A 479 22.86 39.80 -0.04
C SER A 479 23.50 40.09 1.33
N LEU A 480 24.82 40.30 1.43
CA LEU A 480 25.48 40.72 2.68
C LEU A 480 25.34 42.22 2.97
N VAL A 481 25.16 43.02 1.92
CA VAL A 481 25.00 44.47 2.01
C VAL A 481 23.82 44.87 1.13
N ARG A 482 22.76 45.40 1.75
CA ARG A 482 21.54 45.86 1.07
C ARG A 482 21.79 47.11 0.21
N GLY A 483 22.72 47.97 0.63
CA GLY A 483 23.06 49.18 -0.09
C GLY A 483 24.15 49.98 0.62
N SER A 484 24.52 51.12 0.05
CA SER A 484 25.42 52.09 0.69
C SER A 484 24.89 53.51 0.53
N VAL A 485 25.10 54.34 1.55
CA VAL A 485 24.69 55.75 1.56
C VAL A 485 25.93 56.62 1.78
N GLY A 486 26.05 57.73 1.04
CA GLY A 486 27.19 58.63 1.10
C GLY A 486 28.41 58.15 0.29
N SER A 487 29.48 58.94 0.32
CA SER A 487 30.72 58.70 -0.44
C SER A 487 31.98 58.96 0.41
N GLY A 488 33.13 58.47 -0.05
CA GLY A 488 34.41 58.63 0.63
C GLY A 488 34.39 58.09 2.06
N ILE A 489 34.93 58.89 2.99
CA ILE A 489 35.02 58.56 4.42
C ILE A 489 33.65 58.53 5.14
N HIS A 490 32.62 59.13 4.54
CA HIS A 490 31.26 59.18 5.08
C HIS A 490 30.34 58.09 4.52
N ARG A 491 30.89 57.18 3.69
CA ARG A 491 30.13 56.05 3.14
C ARG A 491 29.70 55.09 4.26
N LYS A 492 28.39 54.92 4.41
CA LYS A 492 27.77 53.96 5.34
C LYS A 492 27.25 52.76 4.55
N LEU A 493 27.45 51.54 5.08
CA LEU A 493 26.94 50.30 4.50
C LEU A 493 25.66 49.89 5.23
N ILE A 494 24.60 49.56 4.49
CA ILE A 494 23.33 49.08 5.02
C ILE A 494 23.36 47.56 5.01
N LEU A 495 23.31 46.94 6.19
CA LEU A 495 23.18 45.49 6.32
C LEU A 495 21.71 45.06 6.16
N PRO A 496 21.44 43.87 5.61
CA PRO A 496 20.08 43.35 5.48
C PRO A 496 19.54 42.90 6.84
N THR A 497 18.26 43.18 7.08
CA THR A 497 17.51 42.70 8.26
C THR A 497 16.91 41.31 8.05
N LYS A 498 16.83 40.83 6.79
CA LYS A 498 16.38 39.49 6.41
C LYS A 498 17.21 38.99 5.23
N LEU A 499 17.81 37.81 5.37
CA LEU A 499 18.23 36.98 4.24
C LEU A 499 16.95 36.41 3.62
N ALA A 500 16.66 36.73 2.35
CA ALA A 500 15.56 36.22 1.51
C ALA A 500 14.47 35.34 2.21
N GLN A 501 13.21 35.78 2.16
CA GLN A 501 12.07 35.05 2.74
C GLN A 501 12.04 33.59 2.25
N CYS A 502 12.00 32.64 3.19
CA CYS A 502 11.60 31.27 2.89
C CYS A 502 10.07 31.24 2.83
N GLY A 503 9.53 30.89 1.66
CA GLY A 503 8.10 30.65 1.46
C GLY A 503 7.27 31.91 1.20
N PRO A 504 6.12 31.77 0.51
CA PRO A 504 5.19 32.88 0.32
C PRO A 504 4.74 33.40 1.68
N ALA A 505 4.62 34.73 1.80
CA ALA A 505 3.97 35.36 2.95
C ALA A 505 2.67 34.60 3.27
N ARG A 506 2.41 34.38 4.57
CA ARG A 506 1.15 33.85 5.15
C ARG A 506 0.03 33.94 4.12
N GLY A 507 -0.46 32.78 3.65
CA GLY A 507 -1.50 32.74 2.62
C GLY A 507 -2.63 33.70 2.99
N ASP A 508 -3.13 34.42 1.98
CA ASP A 508 -4.20 35.41 2.14
C ASP A 508 -5.32 34.82 3.04
N PRO A 509 -5.64 35.44 4.19
CA PRO A 509 -6.64 34.93 5.13
C PRO A 509 -8.04 34.80 4.49
N ASN A 510 -8.24 35.32 3.29
CA ASN A 510 -9.49 35.25 2.53
C ASN A 510 -9.64 34.02 1.62
N VAL A 511 -8.69 33.07 1.60
CA VAL A 511 -8.84 31.83 0.83
C VAL A 511 -9.68 30.82 1.62
N SER A 512 -10.87 30.51 1.08
CA SER A 512 -11.82 29.53 1.61
C SER A 512 -11.14 28.24 2.09
N VAL A 513 -11.40 27.88 3.35
CA VAL A 513 -10.86 26.71 4.08
C VAL A 513 -11.27 25.36 3.46
N LEU A 514 -12.19 25.36 2.49
CA LEU A 514 -12.82 24.13 1.97
C LEU A 514 -12.01 23.43 0.88
N THR A 515 -11.01 24.06 0.27
CA THR A 515 -10.16 23.42 -0.75
C THR A 515 -8.81 23.04 -0.16
N PRO A 516 -8.40 21.76 -0.20
CA PRO A 516 -7.10 21.35 0.28
C PRO A 516 -6.02 21.98 -0.60
N LEU A 517 -5.15 22.80 0.00
CA LEU A 517 -4.03 23.44 -0.67
C LEU A 517 -2.73 22.88 -0.10
N PRO A 518 -1.65 22.77 -0.91
CA PRO A 518 -0.36 22.27 -0.46
C PRO A 518 0.38 23.30 0.42
N ARG A 519 -0.14 23.51 1.64
CA ARG A 519 0.37 24.45 2.65
C ARG A 519 0.80 23.72 3.92
N LEU A 520 1.60 24.37 4.76
CA LEU A 520 2.12 23.77 5.99
C LEU A 520 1.01 23.38 6.98
N GLU A 521 -0.07 24.15 7.06
CA GLU A 521 -1.22 23.84 7.91
C GLU A 521 -1.89 22.52 7.51
N PHE A 522 -1.99 22.27 6.21
CA PHE A 522 -2.51 21.00 5.70
C PHE A 522 -1.52 19.84 5.89
N ALA A 523 -0.22 20.12 5.83
CA ALA A 523 0.82 19.14 6.15
C ALA A 523 0.69 18.62 7.59
N ASP A 524 0.40 19.49 8.55
CA ASP A 524 0.19 19.12 9.95
C ASP A 524 -1.00 18.16 10.12
N VAL A 525 -2.13 18.44 9.44
CA VAL A 525 -3.29 17.53 9.40
C VAL A 525 -2.91 16.16 8.83
N CYS A 526 -2.16 16.13 7.73
CA CYS A 526 -1.71 14.88 7.12
C CYS A 526 -0.83 14.06 8.07
N LEU A 527 0.11 14.71 8.77
CA LEU A 527 1.02 14.03 9.69
C LEU A 527 0.29 13.49 10.93
N LYS A 528 -0.70 14.23 11.45
CA LYS A 528 -1.59 13.75 12.51
C LYS A 528 -2.38 12.51 12.07
N ASN A 529 -2.94 12.51 10.86
CA ASN A 529 -3.62 11.34 10.29
C ASN A 529 -2.67 10.13 10.19
N ALA A 530 -1.43 10.34 9.73
CA ALA A 530 -0.42 9.29 9.66
C ALA A 530 -0.11 8.70 11.04
N LEU A 531 0.06 9.54 12.07
CA LEU A 531 0.32 9.10 13.45
C LEU A 531 -0.83 8.28 14.02
N VAL A 532 -2.09 8.70 13.79
CA VAL A 532 -3.28 7.95 14.24
C VAL A 532 -3.32 6.57 13.58
N ILE A 533 -3.05 6.48 12.27
CA ILE A 533 -3.04 5.21 11.54
C ILE A 533 -1.93 4.28 12.04
N ILE A 534 -0.76 4.83 12.37
CA ILE A 534 0.37 4.05 12.92
C ILE A 534 0.02 3.55 14.33
N LYS A 535 -0.48 4.42 15.22
CA LYS A 535 -0.84 4.06 16.61
C LYS A 535 -1.93 2.98 16.68
N ARG A 536 -2.93 3.03 15.79
CA ARG A 536 -3.97 1.98 15.69
C ARG A 536 -3.42 0.58 15.36
N LYS A 537 -2.22 0.48 14.77
CA LYS A 537 -1.55 -0.80 14.50
C LYS A 537 -0.70 -1.28 15.68
N ASP A 538 -0.48 -0.43 16.69
CA ASP A 538 0.37 -0.68 17.86
C ASP A 538 -0.42 -1.07 19.14
N ASP A 539 -1.76 -1.13 19.10
CA ASP A 539 -2.64 -1.50 20.24
C ASP A 539 -2.68 -3.03 20.51
N PRO A 540 -3.03 -3.48 21.75
CA PRO A 540 -2.19 -4.38 22.56
C PRO A 540 -2.51 -5.88 22.37
N GLY A 541 -2.24 -6.42 21.18
CA GLY A 541 -2.15 -7.87 20.96
C GLY A 541 -0.73 -8.37 20.71
N THR A 542 0.24 -7.46 20.53
CA THR A 542 1.61 -7.83 20.14
C THR A 542 2.58 -7.04 21.01
N SER A 543 2.70 -7.48 22.26
CA SER A 543 3.83 -7.12 23.13
C SER A 543 5.12 -7.28 22.32
N LEU A 544 5.92 -6.21 22.25
CA LEU A 544 7.28 -6.23 21.72
C LEU A 544 8.06 -7.33 22.43
N ALA A 545 8.17 -8.51 21.80
CA ALA A 545 9.08 -9.53 22.26
C ALA A 545 10.51 -8.97 22.12
N PRO A 546 11.35 -9.07 23.16
CA PRO A 546 12.71 -8.55 23.14
C PRO A 546 13.52 -9.29 22.05
N PHE A 547 14.14 -8.53 21.16
CA PHE A 547 15.02 -9.06 20.13
C PHE A 547 16.33 -9.55 20.76
N ASN A 548 16.54 -10.86 20.78
CA ASN A 548 17.86 -11.46 20.95
C ASN A 548 18.64 -11.35 19.62
N THR A 549 19.72 -10.58 19.63
CA THR A 549 20.78 -10.68 18.63
C THR A 549 21.60 -11.95 18.92
N PRO A 550 21.95 -12.78 17.92
CA PRO A 550 22.92 -13.85 18.14
C PRO A 550 24.33 -13.24 18.22
N GLY A 551 24.88 -13.17 19.43
CA GLY A 551 26.31 -12.93 19.68
C GLY A 551 26.62 -11.73 20.58
N GLY A 552 27.16 -12.01 21.78
CA GLY A 552 27.77 -11.03 22.69
C GLY A 552 27.02 -10.88 24.03
N GLY A 553 27.52 -11.54 25.08
CA GLY A 553 26.88 -11.58 26.40
C GLY A 553 27.07 -10.33 27.26
N GLY A 554 26.06 -10.06 28.11
CA GLY A 554 26.05 -9.07 29.18
C GLY A 554 24.60 -8.69 29.56
N PRO A 555 24.18 -8.74 30.84
CA PRO A 555 22.76 -8.69 31.20
C PRO A 555 22.30 -7.27 31.55
N THR A 556 21.21 -6.77 30.95
CA THR A 556 20.24 -5.92 31.69
C THR A 556 18.90 -5.80 30.96
N THR A 557 17.86 -6.20 31.68
CA THR A 557 16.43 -6.10 31.38
C THR A 557 15.98 -4.65 31.22
N ILE A 558 15.23 -4.30 30.17
CA ILE A 558 14.53 -3.01 30.05
C ILE A 558 13.03 -3.22 30.29
N GLN A 559 12.56 -2.70 31.42
CA GLN A 559 11.17 -2.38 31.69
C GLN A 559 11.03 -0.87 31.46
N CYS A 560 10.41 -0.44 30.35
CA CYS A 560 10.15 0.98 30.10
C CYS A 560 8.70 1.17 29.65
N MET A 561 7.78 1.10 30.62
CA MET A 561 6.49 1.81 30.61
C MET A 561 6.03 1.95 32.07
N LYS A 562 6.18 3.14 32.65
CA LYS A 562 5.30 3.58 33.75
C LYS A 562 4.47 4.73 33.20
N GLU A 563 3.17 4.49 33.08
CA GLU A 563 2.18 5.51 32.78
C GLU A 563 2.28 6.66 33.79
N VAL A 564 2.40 7.89 33.28
CA VAL A 564 2.07 9.08 34.06
C VAL A 564 0.58 9.29 33.88
N LYS A 565 -0.21 8.89 34.89
CA LYS A 565 -1.64 9.23 34.97
C LYS A 565 -1.78 10.72 35.24
N SER A 566 -2.07 11.52 34.22
CA SER A 566 -2.69 12.83 34.42
C SER A 566 -4.18 12.62 34.68
N LYS A 567 -4.61 12.85 35.93
CA LYS A 567 -6.01 13.02 36.28
C LYS A 567 -6.48 14.34 35.68
N ASP A 568 -7.44 14.27 34.76
CA ASP A 568 -8.54 15.22 34.53
C ASP A 568 -9.17 14.95 33.16
N GLN A 569 -10.06 13.96 33.13
CA GLN A 569 -11.11 13.85 32.11
C GLN A 569 -12.41 13.58 32.85
N GLN A 570 -13.18 14.64 33.08
CA GLN A 570 -14.59 14.52 33.41
C GLN A 570 -15.32 14.06 32.15
N HIS A 571 -16.03 12.94 32.30
CA HIS A 571 -17.04 12.42 31.40
C HIS A 571 -18.02 13.55 31.01
N VAL A 572 -18.10 13.86 29.72
CA VAL A 572 -19.30 14.46 29.13
C VAL A 572 -19.74 13.51 28.03
N GLU A 573 -20.64 12.60 28.40
CA GLU A 573 -21.48 11.90 27.44
C GLU A 573 -22.38 12.95 26.79
N SER A 574 -22.26 13.11 25.47
CA SER A 574 -23.20 13.92 24.69
C SER A 574 -24.03 12.96 23.85
N GLU A 575 -25.34 13.07 24.08
CA GLU A 575 -26.42 12.30 23.49
C GLU A 575 -26.42 12.42 21.95
N ASP A 576 -26.58 11.28 21.29
CA ASP A 576 -26.83 11.18 19.85
C ASP A 576 -28.07 12.01 19.48
N SER A 577 -27.89 13.03 18.65
CA SER A 577 -29.00 13.72 18.00
C SER A 577 -29.22 13.16 16.61
N ASP A 578 -30.49 12.84 16.33
CA ASP A 578 -31.05 12.27 15.12
C ASP A 578 -30.48 12.87 13.82
N VAL A 579 -29.62 12.11 13.14
CA VAL A 579 -29.25 12.37 11.74
C VAL A 579 -29.88 11.30 10.85
N ASN A 580 -30.80 11.76 10.00
CA ASN A 580 -31.55 11.05 8.97
C ASN A 580 -30.76 9.89 8.29
N PRO A 581 -31.25 8.63 8.32
CA PRO A 581 -30.53 7.45 7.81
C PRO A 581 -30.21 7.49 6.30
N ALA A 582 -30.86 8.36 5.52
CA ALA A 582 -30.81 8.38 4.07
C ALA A 582 -29.55 9.04 3.45
N LEU A 583 -28.67 9.64 4.26
CA LEU A 583 -27.49 10.40 3.77
C LEU A 583 -26.13 9.87 4.25
N LYS A 584 -26.05 8.62 4.75
CA LYS A 584 -24.74 8.00 4.96
C LYS A 584 -24.07 7.78 3.60
N PRO A 585 -22.92 8.41 3.28
CA PRO A 585 -22.16 8.01 2.10
C PRO A 585 -21.85 6.52 2.25
N LYS A 586 -22.29 5.70 1.29
CA LYS A 586 -21.99 4.25 1.25
C LYS A 586 -20.49 4.09 1.50
N HIS A 587 -20.10 3.65 2.69
CA HIS A 587 -18.70 3.49 3.07
C HIS A 587 -18.10 2.42 2.16
N ILE A 588 -17.30 2.85 1.18
CA ILE A 588 -16.42 1.93 0.46
C ILE A 588 -15.36 1.50 1.48
N GLU A 589 -15.35 0.22 1.85
CA GLU A 589 -14.28 -0.35 2.66
C GLU A 589 -12.94 -0.13 1.94
N THR A 590 -12.07 0.71 2.50
CA THR A 590 -10.78 1.04 1.89
C THR A 590 -9.82 -0.15 2.02
N VAL A 591 -9.04 -0.41 0.98
CA VAL A 591 -7.98 -1.43 1.02
C VAL A 591 -6.96 -1.04 2.10
N PRO A 592 -6.57 -1.95 3.01
CA PRO A 592 -5.51 -1.68 3.97
C PRO A 592 -4.22 -1.25 3.28
N GLY A 593 -3.53 -0.26 3.84
CA GLY A 593 -2.21 0.14 3.35
C GLY A 593 -1.13 -0.94 3.59
N PRO A 594 0.07 -0.79 3.00
CA PRO A 594 1.25 -1.65 3.20
C PRO A 594 1.35 -2.25 4.60
N THR A 595 1.46 -3.58 4.68
CA THR A 595 1.92 -4.25 5.89
C THR A 595 3.41 -3.98 6.05
N PHE A 596 3.75 -3.24 7.10
CA PHE A 596 5.13 -2.92 7.43
C PHE A 596 5.67 -4.00 8.35
N LYS A 597 6.92 -4.42 8.14
CA LYS A 597 7.66 -5.13 9.18
C LYS A 597 7.77 -4.19 10.40
N PRO A 598 7.82 -4.71 11.64
CA PRO A 598 7.89 -3.87 12.84
C PRO A 598 8.99 -2.79 12.77
N ARG A 599 10.16 -3.15 12.23
CA ARG A 599 11.27 -2.21 11.99
C ARG A 599 10.93 -1.11 10.96
N GLU A 600 10.23 -1.44 9.89
CA GLU A 600 9.81 -0.46 8.88
C GLU A 600 8.74 0.48 9.45
N ALA A 601 7.82 -0.04 10.28
CA ALA A 601 6.81 0.75 10.98
C ALA A 601 7.46 1.74 11.96
N PHE A 602 8.47 1.28 12.72
CA PHE A 602 9.25 2.14 13.61
C PHE A 602 9.94 3.27 12.84
N HIS A 603 10.66 2.97 11.76
CA HIS A 603 11.32 4.01 10.95
C HIS A 603 10.31 4.98 10.32
N LEU A 604 9.15 4.49 9.86
CA LEU A 604 8.07 5.33 9.36
C LEU A 604 7.56 6.28 10.44
N ARG A 605 7.33 5.78 11.66
CA ARG A 605 6.91 6.61 12.81
C ARG A 605 7.93 7.71 13.09
N CYS A 606 9.23 7.38 13.11
CA CYS A 606 10.30 8.37 13.30
C CYS A 606 10.29 9.45 12.21
N SER A 607 10.09 9.08 10.95
CA SER A 607 10.00 10.02 9.83
C SER A 607 8.76 10.91 9.89
N VAL A 608 7.62 10.39 10.35
CA VAL A 608 6.40 11.18 10.54
C VAL A 608 6.58 12.16 11.71
N LEU A 609 7.13 11.71 12.84
CA LEU A 609 7.37 12.57 14.02
C LEU A 609 8.32 13.72 13.70
N ILE A 610 9.43 13.46 12.99
CA ILE A 610 10.40 14.51 12.66
C ILE A 610 9.84 15.51 11.64
N ALA A 611 9.04 15.04 10.67
CA ALA A 611 8.33 15.93 9.74
C ALA A 611 7.29 16.78 10.49
N ALA A 612 6.57 16.20 11.45
CA ALA A 612 5.58 16.90 12.26
C ALA A 612 6.22 17.97 13.14
N ALA A 613 7.37 17.67 13.75
CA ALA A 613 8.18 18.65 14.47
C ALA A 613 8.61 19.81 13.56
N TYR A 614 9.14 19.52 12.37
CA TYR A 614 9.53 20.57 11.42
C TYR A 614 8.35 21.47 11.02
N VAL A 615 7.20 20.89 10.66
CA VAL A 615 6.01 21.64 10.25
C VAL A 615 5.52 22.53 11.40
N ASN A 616 5.40 21.99 12.61
CA ASN A 616 4.94 22.75 13.77
C ASN A 616 5.91 23.87 14.16
N LEU A 617 7.22 23.64 14.05
CA LEU A 617 8.23 24.66 14.28
C LEU A 617 8.08 25.84 13.29
N ARG A 618 7.78 25.55 12.02
CA ARG A 618 7.54 26.58 10.99
C ARG A 618 6.19 27.27 11.13
N LEU A 619 5.21 26.62 11.75
CA LEU A 619 3.93 27.22 12.16
C LEU A 619 4.00 27.97 13.50
N PHE A 620 5.18 28.04 14.14
CA PHE A 620 5.42 28.65 15.46
C PHE A 620 4.69 27.94 16.63
N ASN A 621 4.38 26.65 16.47
CA ASN A 621 3.83 25.80 17.53
C ASN A 621 4.97 25.10 18.30
N SER A 622 5.69 25.85 19.16
CA SER A 622 6.85 25.33 19.92
C SER A 622 6.50 24.14 20.80
N ARG A 623 5.39 24.23 21.55
CA ARG A 623 4.94 23.18 22.47
C ARG A 623 4.74 21.83 21.79
N GLN A 624 4.04 21.83 20.65
CA GLN A 624 3.79 20.61 19.88
C GLN A 624 5.09 20.04 19.28
N THR A 625 6.00 20.92 18.86
CA THR A 625 7.34 20.53 18.40
C THR A 625 8.09 19.78 19.49
N LEU A 626 8.10 20.32 20.72
CA LEU A 626 8.76 19.70 21.87
C LEU A 626 8.16 18.35 22.24
N GLU A 627 6.84 18.18 22.13
CA GLU A 627 6.19 16.88 22.35
C GLU A 627 6.67 15.83 21.34
N TYR A 628 6.68 16.16 20.04
CA TYR A 628 7.12 15.23 18.99
C TYR A 628 8.61 14.89 19.09
N THR A 629 9.48 15.87 19.35
CA THR A 629 10.92 15.60 19.48
C THR A 629 11.24 14.83 20.76
N LYS A 630 10.54 15.10 21.87
CA LYS A 630 10.66 14.33 23.11
C LYS A 630 10.27 12.87 22.91
N GLU A 631 9.15 12.61 22.22
CA GLU A 631 8.74 11.24 21.85
C GLU A 631 9.82 10.55 20.99
N LEU A 632 10.43 11.29 20.05
CA LEU A 632 11.48 10.74 19.19
C LEU A 632 12.78 10.42 19.95
N LEU A 633 13.21 11.32 20.84
CA LEU A 633 14.43 11.15 21.65
C LEU A 633 14.30 10.05 22.71
N GLN A 634 13.07 9.69 23.12
CA GLN A 634 12.84 8.52 23.97
C GLN A 634 13.16 7.19 23.28
N CYS A 635 13.31 7.18 21.95
CA CYS A 635 13.58 5.97 21.17
C CYS A 635 15.08 5.63 21.05
N GLU A 636 15.97 6.33 21.76
CA GLU A 636 17.39 5.98 21.79
C GLU A 636 17.64 4.61 22.46
N PRO A 637 18.66 3.82 21.99
CA PRO A 637 19.68 4.14 21.00
C PRO A 637 19.31 3.78 19.53
N TYR A 638 18.07 3.37 19.26
CA TYR A 638 17.65 2.83 17.95
C TYR A 638 17.41 3.90 16.87
N LEU A 639 17.48 5.18 17.25
CA LEU A 639 17.29 6.31 16.36
C LEU A 639 18.49 6.47 15.41
N SER A 640 18.21 6.68 14.12
CA SER A 640 19.29 6.99 13.16
C SER A 640 19.95 8.34 13.49
N ILE A 641 21.22 8.51 13.15
CA ILE A 641 21.99 9.74 13.36
C ILE A 641 21.26 10.98 12.78
N THR A 642 20.67 10.87 11.58
CA THR A 642 19.94 12.00 10.96
C THR A 642 18.72 12.42 11.78
N HIS A 643 17.90 11.47 12.23
CA HIS A 643 16.73 11.76 13.05
C HIS A 643 17.13 12.33 14.42
N ARG A 644 18.21 11.83 15.04
CA ARG A 644 18.75 12.37 16.30
C ARG A 644 19.17 13.83 16.15
N LEU A 645 20.02 14.11 15.16
CA LEU A 645 20.51 15.46 14.88
C LEU A 645 19.37 16.45 14.65
N LEU A 646 18.38 16.06 13.84
CA LEU A 646 17.21 16.91 13.56
C LEU A 646 16.36 17.09 14.82
N ALA A 647 16.17 16.06 15.64
CA ALA A 647 15.40 16.17 16.88
C ALA A 647 16.05 17.11 17.89
N HIS A 648 17.36 17.00 18.12
CA HIS A 648 18.10 17.93 18.97
C HIS A 648 18.04 19.36 18.42
N SER A 649 18.25 19.53 17.11
CA SER A 649 18.20 20.84 16.47
C SER A 649 16.82 21.50 16.58
N TYR A 650 15.74 20.77 16.30
CA TYR A 650 14.37 21.28 16.39
C TYR A 650 13.93 21.51 17.85
N THR A 651 14.39 20.68 18.78
CA THR A 651 14.17 20.90 20.21
C THR A 651 14.84 22.18 20.67
N ALA A 652 16.09 22.41 20.28
CA ALA A 652 16.81 23.64 20.61
C ALA A 652 16.14 24.89 20.01
N GLU A 653 15.73 24.85 18.74
CA GLU A 653 15.01 25.97 18.09
C GLU A 653 13.69 26.26 18.81
N ALA A 654 12.90 25.24 19.17
CA ALA A 654 11.66 25.41 19.93
C ALA A 654 11.89 25.94 21.36
N LEU A 655 12.93 25.50 22.06
CA LEU A 655 13.27 25.99 23.40
C LEU A 655 13.73 27.46 23.36
N VAL A 656 14.45 27.88 22.33
CA VAL A 656 14.78 29.30 22.12
C VAL A 656 13.51 30.14 21.89
N MET A 657 12.52 29.61 21.14
CA MET A 657 11.22 30.29 20.97
C MET A 657 10.44 30.44 22.28
N GLU A 658 10.63 29.53 23.25
CA GLU A 658 10.04 29.58 24.60
C GLU A 658 10.91 30.34 25.63
N ASP A 659 12.00 30.99 25.19
CA ASP A 659 12.98 31.68 26.07
C ASP A 659 13.72 30.76 27.06
N ARG A 660 13.68 29.44 26.83
CA ARG A 660 14.38 28.41 27.64
C ARG A 660 15.77 28.12 27.08
N ILE A 661 16.57 29.17 26.93
CA ILE A 661 17.83 29.14 26.15
C ILE A 661 18.89 28.20 26.77
N SER A 662 18.95 28.09 28.10
CA SER A 662 19.91 27.20 28.77
C SER A 662 19.67 25.72 28.47
N GLU A 663 18.40 25.31 28.35
CA GLU A 663 18.03 23.96 27.93
C GLU A 663 18.32 23.77 26.43
N ALA A 664 18.10 24.80 25.60
CA ALA A 664 18.46 24.73 24.19
C ALA A 664 19.96 24.44 23.98
N ILE A 665 20.82 25.07 24.78
CA ILE A 665 22.27 24.87 24.73
C ILE A 665 22.65 23.42 25.08
N SER A 666 21.99 22.79 26.08
CA SER A 666 22.32 21.41 26.45
C SER A 666 22.07 20.42 25.32
N HIS A 667 21.03 20.66 24.49
CA HIS A 667 20.76 19.85 23.31
C HIS A 667 21.77 20.05 22.17
N LEU A 668 22.44 21.21 22.09
CA LEU A 668 23.38 21.55 21.01
C LEU A 668 24.85 21.21 21.34
N VAL A 669 25.17 21.03 22.62
CA VAL A 669 26.52 20.65 23.08
C VAL A 669 26.74 19.13 23.02
N ALA A 670 25.66 18.34 22.94
CA ALA A 670 25.68 16.89 23.21
C ALA A 670 25.98 15.96 22.03
N ASP A 671 26.14 16.44 20.79
CA ASP A 671 26.18 15.56 19.62
C ASP A 671 27.59 15.30 19.06
N ASP A 672 28.08 14.07 19.24
CA ASP A 672 29.16 13.51 18.42
C ASP A 672 28.56 13.04 17.08
N VAL A 673 28.61 13.93 16.07
CA VAL A 673 28.19 13.58 14.71
C VAL A 673 29.19 12.54 14.18
N GLY A 674 28.84 11.27 14.33
CA GLY A 674 29.67 10.13 13.93
C GLY A 674 30.00 10.09 12.44
N SER A 675 31.02 9.30 12.08
CA SER A 675 31.55 9.21 10.70
C SER A 675 30.57 8.63 9.67
N ASP A 676 29.53 7.93 10.09
CA ASP A 676 28.54 7.25 9.22
C ASP A 676 27.41 8.17 8.69
N PHE A 677 27.57 9.49 8.80
CA PHE A 677 26.58 10.47 8.32
C PHE A 677 26.49 10.47 6.78
N GLY A 678 25.30 10.24 6.23
CA GLY A 678 24.98 10.55 4.82
C GLY A 678 24.91 9.39 3.83
N ALA A 679 25.24 8.14 4.21
CA ALA A 679 25.24 6.98 3.30
C ALA A 679 23.89 6.67 2.62
N HIS A 680 22.78 7.27 3.11
CA HIS A 680 21.42 7.05 2.59
C HIS A 680 20.76 8.29 1.97
N LEU A 681 21.44 9.45 1.93
CA LEU A 681 20.87 10.71 1.40
C LEU A 681 21.01 10.88 -0.14
N HIS A 682 21.66 9.95 -0.85
CA HIS A 682 22.03 10.08 -2.26
C HIS A 682 20.86 10.28 -3.27
N HIS A 683 19.61 10.16 -2.83
CA HIS A 683 18.42 10.26 -3.71
C HIS A 683 17.45 11.41 -3.36
N THR A 684 17.72 12.17 -2.30
CA THR A 684 16.98 13.39 -2.01
C THR A 684 17.63 14.56 -2.74
N ARG A 685 16.82 15.52 -3.20
CA ARG A 685 17.30 16.83 -3.65
C ARG A 685 18.30 17.41 -2.63
N LYS A 686 19.10 18.39 -3.06
CA LYS A 686 20.24 18.95 -2.29
C LYS A 686 19.79 19.67 -1.00
N TRP A 687 19.40 18.89 0.00
CA TRP A 687 19.13 19.31 1.36
C TRP A 687 20.40 19.13 2.18
N PHE A 688 21.00 20.24 2.59
CA PHE A 688 22.15 20.26 3.46
C PHE A 688 21.72 20.09 4.93
N PRO A 689 22.55 19.44 5.78
CA PRO A 689 23.92 19.00 5.50
C PRO A 689 24.00 17.68 4.71
N ASN A 690 24.93 17.60 3.75
CA ASN A 690 25.19 16.38 2.94
C ASN A 690 26.31 15.50 3.49
N ASN A 691 27.06 15.97 4.49
CA ASN A 691 28.19 15.28 5.10
C ASN A 691 28.28 15.64 6.60
N ALA A 692 29.01 14.82 7.37
CA ALA A 692 29.17 15.00 8.81
C ALA A 692 29.79 16.38 9.16
N SER A 693 30.74 16.85 8.35
CA SER A 693 31.46 18.11 8.57
C SER A 693 30.52 19.32 8.50
N THR A 694 29.68 19.39 7.47
CA THR A 694 28.65 20.42 7.30
C THR A 694 27.59 20.31 8.39
N ALA A 695 27.26 19.10 8.86
CA ALA A 695 26.34 18.92 9.99
C ALA A 695 26.92 19.49 11.29
N LYS A 696 28.20 19.23 11.59
CA LYS A 696 28.91 19.82 12.74
C LYS A 696 28.93 21.35 12.66
N VAL A 697 29.19 21.90 11.48
CA VAL A 697 29.13 23.35 11.23
C VAL A 697 27.74 23.91 11.55
N LEU A 698 26.67 23.24 11.17
CA LEU A 698 25.30 23.70 11.45
C LEU A 698 24.94 23.64 12.93
N VAL A 699 25.31 22.57 13.64
CA VAL A 699 25.09 22.48 15.11
C VAL A 699 25.84 23.58 15.83
N GLN A 700 27.11 23.80 15.46
CA GLN A 700 27.94 24.83 16.06
C GLN A 700 27.44 26.25 15.73
N TYR A 701 26.90 26.46 14.52
CA TYR A 701 26.20 27.69 14.17
C TYR A 701 24.96 27.90 15.04
N ASN A 702 24.12 26.87 15.21
CA ASN A 702 22.94 26.95 16.08
C ASN A 702 23.32 27.24 17.54
N LEU A 703 24.42 26.65 18.03
CA LEU A 703 24.96 26.93 19.37
C LEU A 703 25.39 28.40 19.51
N THR A 704 26.05 28.94 18.48
CA THR A 704 26.43 30.36 18.41
C THR A 704 25.20 31.26 18.51
N VAL A 705 24.12 30.90 17.81
CA VAL A 705 22.84 31.62 17.86
C VAL A 705 22.25 31.58 19.26
N ALA A 706 22.22 30.42 19.91
CA ALA A 706 21.72 30.29 21.29
C ALA A 706 22.52 31.15 22.30
N TYR A 707 23.85 31.15 22.23
CA TYR A 707 24.67 32.02 23.10
C TYR A 707 24.39 33.51 22.88
N ALA A 708 24.20 33.93 21.63
CA ALA A 708 23.89 35.32 21.34
C ALA A 708 22.50 35.73 21.84
N PHE A 709 21.48 34.85 21.74
CA PHE A 709 20.17 35.09 22.35
C PHE A 709 20.26 35.18 23.88
N ARG A 710 21.14 34.41 24.52
CA ARG A 710 21.41 34.51 25.96
C ARG A 710 22.16 35.80 26.36
N GLY A 711 22.64 36.58 25.40
CA GLY A 711 23.45 37.78 25.63
C GLY A 711 24.95 37.52 25.83
N GLU A 712 25.40 36.27 25.72
CA GLU A 712 26.82 35.89 25.90
C GLU A 712 27.59 36.03 24.59
N LEU A 713 27.72 37.27 24.12
CA LEU A 713 28.29 37.59 22.81
C LEU A 713 29.76 37.16 22.66
N GLU A 714 30.54 37.18 23.74
CA GLU A 714 31.94 36.70 23.71
C GLU A 714 32.02 35.19 23.46
N LYS A 715 31.22 34.39 24.19
CA LYS A 715 31.13 32.94 23.98
C LYS A 715 30.55 32.60 22.60
N ALA A 716 29.57 33.38 22.13
CA ALA A 716 29.09 33.26 20.76
C ALA A 716 30.23 33.51 19.75
N GLY A 717 31.06 34.53 19.97
CA GLY A 717 32.23 34.80 19.15
C GLY A 717 33.27 33.68 19.17
N GLU A 718 33.51 33.03 20.32
CA GLU A 718 34.39 31.87 20.43
C GLU A 718 33.83 30.64 19.73
N ALA A 719 32.55 30.33 19.93
CA ALA A 719 31.85 29.24 19.25
C ALA A 719 31.91 29.42 17.72
N LEU A 720 31.76 30.65 17.23
CA LEU A 720 31.89 30.98 15.82
C LEU A 720 33.34 30.86 15.30
N LYS A 721 34.35 31.23 16.11
CA LYS A 721 35.76 31.00 15.74
C LYS A 721 36.05 29.51 15.54
N GLN A 722 35.40 28.62 16.30
CA GLN A 722 35.53 27.18 16.08
C GLN A 722 35.01 26.77 14.68
N LEU A 723 33.99 27.42 14.11
CA LEU A 723 33.56 27.21 12.72
C LEU A 723 34.69 27.48 11.71
N SER A 724 35.48 28.53 11.94
CA SER A 724 36.62 28.87 11.06
C SER A 724 37.81 27.90 11.18
N LYS A 725 37.85 27.10 12.26
CA LYS A 725 38.84 26.02 12.46
C LYS A 725 38.45 24.72 11.76
N PHE A 726 37.16 24.51 11.47
CA PHE A 726 36.69 23.45 10.57
C PHE A 726 37.04 23.80 9.11
N LYS A 727 38.34 23.90 8.81
CA LYS A 727 38.88 23.91 7.44
C LYS A 727 38.99 22.49 6.90
N GLU A 728 37.99 21.65 7.17
CA GLU A 728 37.94 20.35 6.50
C GLU A 728 37.64 20.59 5.02
N PRO A 729 38.32 19.91 4.08
CA PRO A 729 38.28 20.23 2.66
C PRO A 729 36.89 20.17 1.99
N ASN A 730 35.85 19.71 2.70
CA ASN A 730 34.47 19.55 2.21
C ASN A 730 33.39 20.14 3.14
N ALA A 731 33.74 20.95 4.14
CA ALA A 731 32.76 21.57 5.05
C ALA A 731 32.15 22.82 4.41
N GLU A 732 30.84 22.81 4.18
CA GLU A 732 30.12 23.96 3.63
C GLU A 732 29.56 24.84 4.75
N ILE A 733 29.74 26.15 4.63
CA ILE A 733 29.31 27.12 5.65
C ILE A 733 28.12 27.92 5.10
N PRO A 734 26.97 27.95 5.79
CA PRO A 734 25.82 28.71 5.34
C PRO A 734 26.06 30.22 5.46
N ILE A 735 25.46 31.03 4.57
CA ILE A 735 25.59 32.50 4.57
C ILE A 735 25.11 33.13 5.89
N GLN A 736 24.18 32.48 6.59
CA GLN A 736 23.66 32.84 7.90
C GLN A 736 24.76 32.95 8.96
N ALA A 737 25.75 32.04 8.92
CA ALA A 737 26.87 32.07 9.86
C ALA A 737 27.75 33.31 9.68
N MET A 738 27.90 33.80 8.44
CA MET A 738 28.65 35.03 8.16
C MET A 738 27.92 36.29 8.65
N LEU A 739 26.60 36.34 8.49
CA LEU A 739 25.82 37.44 9.06
C LEU A 739 25.81 37.42 10.59
N MET A 740 25.82 36.23 11.17
CA MET A 740 26.01 36.08 12.61
C MET A 740 27.37 36.61 13.07
N ALA A 741 28.43 36.35 12.30
CA ALA A 741 29.75 36.93 12.53
C ALA A 741 29.71 38.46 12.56
N LEU A 742 29.09 39.06 11.54
CA LEU A 742 28.95 40.52 11.45
C LEU A 742 28.13 41.08 12.61
N TYR A 743 27.02 40.43 12.95
CA TYR A 743 26.16 40.83 14.07
C TYR A 743 26.95 40.86 15.39
N ILE A 744 27.66 39.77 15.72
CA ILE A 744 28.45 39.68 16.95
C ILE A 744 29.53 40.75 16.99
N GLN A 745 30.27 40.97 15.90
CA GLN A 745 31.32 41.99 15.87
C GLN A 745 30.76 43.42 16.02
N VAL A 746 29.60 43.69 15.42
CA VAL A 746 28.93 45.00 15.57
C VAL A 746 28.44 45.20 17.00
N GLN A 747 27.81 44.19 17.61
CA GLN A 747 27.33 44.27 18.99
C GLN A 747 28.47 44.42 20.01
N LEU A 748 29.63 43.81 19.75
CA LEU A 748 30.84 43.98 20.56
C LEU A 748 31.58 45.31 20.31
N GLY A 749 31.11 46.16 19.38
CA GLY A 749 31.77 47.44 19.04
C GLY A 749 32.99 47.32 18.11
N ASN A 750 33.32 46.12 17.64
CA ASN A 750 34.48 45.83 16.79
C ASN A 750 34.23 46.17 15.32
N THR A 751 33.94 47.44 15.03
CA THR A 751 33.54 47.92 13.70
C THR A 751 34.61 47.71 12.63
N ASP A 752 35.90 47.77 12.98
CA ASP A 752 37.00 47.52 12.04
C ASP A 752 37.06 46.07 11.57
N THR A 753 36.84 45.13 12.49
CA THR A 753 36.79 43.70 12.17
C THR A 753 35.59 43.40 11.28
N ALA A 754 34.42 43.97 11.58
CA ALA A 754 33.24 43.86 10.74
C ALA A 754 33.49 44.40 9.31
N ARG A 755 34.16 45.57 9.19
CA ARG A 755 34.56 46.14 7.89
C ARG A 755 35.52 45.20 7.15
N LYS A 756 36.51 44.59 7.81
CA LYS A 756 37.43 43.63 7.20
C LYS A 756 36.70 42.41 6.63
N ILE A 757 35.73 41.85 7.38
CA ILE A 757 34.91 40.71 6.92
C ILE A 757 34.15 41.10 5.64
N ILE A 758 33.51 42.27 5.61
CA ILE A 758 32.80 42.73 4.41
C ILE A 758 33.75 42.93 3.23
N LYS A 759 34.90 43.59 3.41
CA LYS A 759 35.89 43.84 2.35
C LYS A 759 36.55 42.58 1.80
N GLN A 760 36.68 41.54 2.63
CA GLN A 760 37.20 40.24 2.23
C GLN A 760 36.25 39.52 1.29
N HIS A 761 34.94 39.61 1.54
CA HIS A 761 33.93 38.81 0.85
C HIS A 761 33.15 39.58 -0.23
N CYS A 762 33.13 40.91 -0.15
CA CYS A 762 32.46 41.82 -1.08
C CYS A 762 33.47 42.86 -1.63
N PRO A 763 34.29 42.50 -2.63
CA PRO A 763 35.37 43.36 -3.14
C PRO A 763 34.88 44.72 -3.68
N GLN A 764 33.61 44.83 -4.08
CA GLN A 764 32.98 46.08 -4.52
C GLN A 764 32.86 47.16 -3.42
N TYR A 765 33.10 46.80 -2.16
CA TYR A 765 33.09 47.71 -1.01
C TYR A 765 34.50 47.91 -0.40
N ARG A 766 35.56 47.51 -1.10
CA ARG A 766 36.94 47.75 -0.66
C ARG A 766 37.27 49.23 -0.55
#